data_AF-A0AAD6ITY6-F1
#
_entry.id   AF-A0AAD6ITY6-F1
#
_cell.length_a   1.000
_cell.length_b   1.000
_cell.length_c   1.000
_cell.angle_alpha   90.00
_cell.angle_beta   90.00
_cell.angle_gamma   90.00
#
_symmetry.space_group_name_H-M   'P 1'
#
loop_
_entity.id
_entity.type
_entity.pdbx_description
1 polymer ?
#
loop_
_entity_poly.entity_id
_entity_poly.type
_entity_poly.pdbx_seq_one_letter_code
_entity_poly.pdbx_strand_id
1 'polypeptide(L)'
;MANPKKLTHENYTIAWICALPVEMAAAKAMLDDTHVSLPQHPRDGNTYTLGEIGGHNVAVACLPSGVYGITSAGIVANQMLFTYTAIRFGLMVGIGGGAPTEAADIRLGDVVVSKPTGTLGGVVQFDLGKTLSNGRFERTGTLNKPPQVVLTALSSLQADDLMGASRVPAVLSDMVSKYPAMGSKFTHPRQQQDMLFEAGYEHVDSRSNCDYCDKNKLIERNKRMRDDPVIHYGLIASSTRVMRDGVVRDRLAQELDVLCFEMEAASLMDNFPSVVVRGIADYADSHKNKHWQEYAAAVAAAYAKCLISATSIVQTSKTQTVIQATSHLGARMAHSVARSPFPPNTLGQRGQAVQSQPVTSVVESQLASYFWPIRERYNDRDFDAIATLLGLTGSDQTQPYVRTPRLYTLLRHLETLEDTRRSGKNVASKLCPDYLDAFLENGLSDRSLPFSQTHLPVDPSEGWKTRFLEAQHIVCDSSDLIQMMCLGKHMTFAKSSPDNYFIRQKRIAATERSEVDKIVCVLGETEPYARKRFFKRVMTGDNSSIARSFENEIENLKRIVNHHCVKLVASYTDHSSFALIMSPVARYNLSDYLKEVTSSDDDLASYLPNFLGCLSRTLWFIHGQKLRHRDIKPENILVHDGKILLTDFDCSYSWAHTNRSTTTKAPPRTWKYASPEVARLGLQETGRIKSSSDIWSLGCVFLEIITVWLGRPLSELEESFGEDHYFQEPEKVEVWISRLREKASDLAKEALNWVEWMLQEPPDGRPSAHALVEESRKRHPWKFCCAECQQEDSKRIEPQTKVEATRGSVYPVGNGNEIPQHRGLASQTHTVPLIPEPALGFNNNPVVPTRSFSWEEYQADVCAEMDLAPESLREGHRAVIRASYAVHRRALLAAGFTESDARP
;
A
#
# COMPACT_ATOMS: atom_id res chain seq x y z
N MET A 1 11.50 45.48 -34.96
CA MET A 1 11.17 44.63 -33.80
C MET A 1 11.10 43.19 -34.28
N ALA A 2 11.76 42.25 -33.60
CA ALA A 2 11.62 40.83 -33.95
C ALA A 2 10.19 40.37 -33.62
N ASN A 3 9.59 39.56 -34.49
CA ASN A 3 8.26 39.00 -34.26
C ASN A 3 8.34 38.09 -33.02
N PRO A 4 7.49 38.24 -31.98
CA PRO A 4 7.58 37.42 -30.78
C PRO A 4 7.49 35.94 -31.14
N LYS A 5 8.46 35.16 -30.64
CA LYS A 5 8.63 33.75 -30.97
C LYS A 5 7.37 33.00 -30.53
N LYS A 6 6.59 32.49 -31.48
CA LYS A 6 5.32 31.81 -31.19
C LYS A 6 5.60 30.44 -30.58
N LEU A 7 5.65 30.39 -29.25
CA LEU A 7 5.88 29.16 -28.49
C LEU A 7 4.66 28.23 -28.55
N THR A 8 4.92 26.93 -28.61
CA THR A 8 3.92 25.85 -28.54
C THR A 8 4.25 24.92 -27.38
N HIS A 9 3.34 23.99 -27.08
CA HIS A 9 3.52 22.96 -26.06
C HIS A 9 4.81 22.14 -26.22
N GLU A 10 5.22 21.89 -27.47
CA GLU A 10 6.41 21.11 -27.81
C GLU A 10 7.73 21.83 -27.48
N ASN A 11 7.69 23.14 -27.17
CA ASN A 11 8.89 23.88 -26.81
C ASN A 11 9.28 23.70 -25.33
N TYR A 12 8.37 23.24 -24.47
CA TYR A 12 8.61 23.04 -23.04
C TYR A 12 9.23 21.67 -22.79
N THR A 13 10.46 21.68 -22.26
CA THR A 13 11.29 20.47 -22.13
C THR A 13 11.64 20.12 -20.68
N ILE A 14 11.40 21.02 -19.75
CA ILE A 14 11.64 20.82 -18.32
C ILE A 14 10.33 21.05 -17.55
N ALA A 15 9.99 20.11 -16.67
CA ALA A 15 8.91 20.25 -15.71
C ALA A 15 9.45 20.71 -14.35
N TRP A 16 8.77 21.64 -13.70
CA TRP A 16 9.06 22.05 -12.33
C TRP A 16 7.79 21.91 -11.50
N ILE A 17 7.79 21.01 -10.52
CA ILE A 17 6.63 20.71 -9.67
C ILE A 17 6.91 21.19 -8.25
N CYS A 18 5.95 21.94 -7.71
CA CYS A 18 5.92 22.46 -6.34
C CYS A 18 4.78 21.82 -5.55
N ALA A 19 4.97 21.59 -4.26
CA ALA A 19 3.93 21.10 -3.35
C ALA A 19 3.08 22.24 -2.76
N LEU A 20 3.68 23.40 -2.49
CA LEU A 20 3.06 24.52 -1.77
C LEU A 20 3.04 25.82 -2.61
N PRO A 21 2.05 26.72 -2.39
CA PRO A 21 2.01 28.03 -3.04
C PRO A 21 3.26 28.91 -2.78
N VAL A 22 3.91 28.75 -1.61
CA VAL A 22 5.16 29.45 -1.27
C VAL A 22 6.34 28.98 -2.14
N GLU A 23 6.41 27.68 -2.43
CA GLU A 23 7.41 27.08 -3.31
C GLU A 23 7.16 27.50 -4.76
N MET A 24 5.90 27.52 -5.20
CA MET A 24 5.55 28.05 -6.53
C MET A 24 5.86 29.55 -6.64
N ALA A 25 5.68 30.34 -5.58
CA ALA A 25 6.06 31.76 -5.59
C ALA A 25 7.58 31.94 -5.78
N ALA A 26 8.39 31.15 -5.06
CA ALA A 26 9.84 31.13 -5.25
C ALA A 26 10.23 30.66 -6.67
N ALA A 27 9.64 29.58 -7.17
CA ALA A 27 9.88 29.06 -8.52
C ALA A 27 9.57 30.09 -9.62
N LYS A 28 8.45 30.82 -9.51
CA LYS A 28 8.09 31.90 -10.44
C LYS A 28 9.10 33.04 -10.41
N ALA A 29 9.65 33.37 -9.24
CA ALA A 29 10.65 34.42 -9.11
C ALA A 29 12.00 34.06 -9.73
N MET A 30 12.27 32.76 -9.92
CA MET A 30 13.49 32.25 -10.58
C MET A 30 13.45 32.28 -12.11
N LEU A 31 12.27 32.40 -12.72
CA LEU A 31 12.15 32.53 -14.18
C LEU A 31 12.91 33.78 -14.65
N ASP A 32 13.69 33.64 -15.72
CA ASP A 32 14.31 34.78 -16.40
C ASP A 32 13.20 35.60 -17.06
N ASP A 33 12.43 34.96 -17.95
CA ASP A 33 11.23 35.49 -18.60
C ASP A 33 9.98 34.63 -18.33
N THR A 34 8.80 35.25 -18.37
CA THR A 34 7.49 34.57 -18.22
C THR A 34 6.75 34.58 -19.56
N HIS A 35 6.25 33.42 -19.97
CA HIS A 35 5.55 33.23 -21.25
C HIS A 35 4.02 33.30 -21.08
N VAL A 36 3.33 33.56 -22.18
CA VAL A 36 1.86 33.55 -22.24
C VAL A 36 1.35 32.11 -22.07
N SER A 37 0.30 31.94 -21.27
CA SER A 37 -0.36 30.64 -21.06
C SER A 37 -0.87 30.03 -22.36
N LEU A 38 -0.69 28.72 -22.51
CA LEU A 38 -1.21 27.95 -23.65
C LEU A 38 -2.51 27.21 -23.28
N PRO A 39 -3.40 26.91 -24.25
CA PRO A 39 -4.59 26.09 -24.01
C PRO A 39 -4.22 24.70 -23.47
N GLN A 40 -4.98 24.18 -22.50
CA GLN A 40 -4.70 22.91 -21.85
C GLN A 40 -5.49 21.76 -22.48
N HIS A 41 -4.99 20.53 -22.36
CA HIS A 41 -5.71 19.34 -22.80
C HIS A 41 -6.94 19.09 -21.89
N PRO A 42 -8.13 18.68 -22.38
CA PRO A 42 -9.34 18.53 -21.56
C PRO A 42 -9.28 17.47 -20.43
N ARG A 43 -8.20 16.67 -20.35
CA ARG A 43 -7.93 15.72 -19.26
C ARG A 43 -6.83 16.18 -18.30
N ASP A 44 -6.34 17.40 -18.45
CA ASP A 44 -5.34 18.03 -17.62
C ASP A 44 -5.99 19.16 -16.80
N GLY A 45 -6.12 18.94 -15.50
CA GLY A 45 -6.72 19.88 -14.54
C GLY A 45 -5.72 20.74 -13.78
N ASN A 46 -4.44 20.69 -14.15
CA ASN A 46 -3.40 21.50 -13.51
C ASN A 46 -3.56 22.99 -13.83
N THR A 47 -2.73 23.85 -13.23
CA THR A 47 -2.54 25.24 -13.66
C THR A 47 -1.05 25.49 -13.79
N TYR A 48 -0.65 26.06 -14.93
CA TYR A 48 0.77 26.27 -15.25
C TYR A 48 1.20 27.72 -15.14
N THR A 49 2.46 27.92 -14.83
CA THR A 49 3.20 29.13 -15.20
C THR A 49 4.36 28.74 -16.10
N LEU A 50 4.45 29.39 -17.24
CA LEU A 50 5.39 29.06 -18.31
C LEU A 50 6.47 30.13 -18.35
N GLY A 51 7.71 29.75 -18.64
CA GLY A 51 8.81 30.70 -18.73
C GLY A 51 10.11 30.09 -19.22
N GLU A 52 11.17 30.89 -19.17
CA GLU A 52 12.53 30.51 -19.55
C GLU A 52 13.48 30.56 -18.33
N ILE A 53 14.40 29.61 -18.24
CA ILE A 53 15.57 29.66 -17.36
C ILE A 53 16.80 29.23 -18.16
N GLY A 54 17.79 30.11 -18.30
CA GLY A 54 19.08 29.79 -18.92
C GLY A 54 18.99 29.20 -20.34
N GLY A 55 18.02 29.65 -21.15
CA GLY A 55 17.78 29.12 -22.50
C GLY A 55 16.88 27.88 -22.58
N HIS A 56 16.37 27.37 -21.45
CA HIS A 56 15.41 26.25 -21.41
C HIS A 56 13.99 26.75 -21.10
N ASN A 57 13.00 26.28 -21.86
CA ASN A 57 11.59 26.53 -21.55
C ASN A 57 11.09 25.56 -20.45
N VAL A 58 10.58 26.13 -19.36
CA VAL A 58 10.14 25.42 -18.15
C VAL A 58 8.62 25.55 -18.00
N ALA A 59 7.96 24.43 -17.68
CA ALA A 59 6.56 24.40 -17.26
C ALA A 59 6.48 24.19 -15.74
N VAL A 60 6.08 25.24 -15.01
CA VAL A 60 5.93 25.22 -13.54
C VAL A 60 4.48 24.87 -13.18
N ALA A 61 4.28 23.89 -12.30
CA ALA A 61 2.98 23.52 -11.73
C ALA A 61 3.06 23.41 -10.19
N CYS A 62 1.90 23.56 -9.54
CA CYS A 62 1.73 23.37 -8.09
C CYS A 62 0.65 22.32 -7.83
N LEU A 63 0.77 21.56 -6.74
CA LEU A 63 -0.30 20.70 -6.25
C LEU A 63 -1.58 21.51 -5.95
N PRO A 64 -2.79 20.89 -6.06
CA PRO A 64 -4.04 21.54 -5.70
C PRO A 64 -4.06 21.99 -4.23
N SER A 65 -4.58 23.19 -3.96
CA SER A 65 -4.60 23.76 -2.61
C SER A 65 -5.35 22.85 -1.62
N GLY A 66 -4.71 22.51 -0.50
CA GLY A 66 -5.26 21.64 0.53
C GLY A 66 -5.09 20.13 0.26
N VAL A 67 -4.52 19.74 -0.88
CA VAL A 67 -4.24 18.34 -1.25
C VAL A 67 -2.72 18.12 -1.22
N TYR A 68 -2.26 17.24 -0.33
CA TYR A 68 -0.83 16.98 -0.09
C TYR A 68 -0.50 15.49 -0.27
N GLY A 69 0.80 15.16 -0.21
CA GLY A 69 1.27 13.78 -0.18
C GLY A 69 1.50 13.13 -1.55
N ILE A 70 2.31 12.07 -1.51
CA ILE A 70 2.92 11.35 -2.65
C ILE A 70 2.00 11.20 -3.87
N THR A 71 0.77 10.68 -3.73
CA THR A 71 -0.12 10.38 -4.87
C THR A 71 -0.43 11.62 -5.73
N SER A 72 -0.46 12.79 -5.13
CA SER A 72 -0.86 14.04 -5.78
C SER A 72 0.20 14.54 -6.78
N ALA A 73 1.49 14.37 -6.46
CA ALA A 73 2.59 14.77 -7.33
C ALA A 73 2.66 13.90 -8.60
N GLY A 74 2.45 12.59 -8.47
CA GLY A 74 2.32 11.68 -9.60
C GLY A 74 1.13 12.00 -10.51
N ILE A 75 -0.01 12.45 -9.96
CA ILE A 75 -1.17 12.88 -10.75
C ILE A 75 -0.83 14.17 -11.53
N VAL A 76 -0.28 15.20 -10.88
CA VAL A 76 0.10 16.46 -11.52
C VAL A 76 1.09 16.21 -12.67
N ALA A 77 2.13 15.39 -12.43
CA ALA A 77 3.13 15.05 -13.44
C ALA A 77 2.54 14.30 -14.64
N ASN A 78 1.69 13.29 -14.41
CA ASN A 78 1.04 12.54 -15.48
C ASN A 78 0.09 13.42 -16.31
N GLN A 79 -0.67 14.31 -15.66
CA GLN A 79 -1.53 15.27 -16.37
C GLN A 79 -0.70 16.28 -17.19
N MET A 80 0.44 16.72 -16.66
CA MET A 80 1.38 17.59 -17.39
C MET A 80 1.91 16.95 -18.67
N LEU A 81 2.12 15.64 -18.70
CA LEU A 81 2.53 14.93 -19.91
C LEU A 81 1.45 14.86 -21.00
N PHE A 82 0.15 15.00 -20.67
CA PHE A 82 -0.89 15.12 -21.71
C PHE A 82 -0.81 16.46 -22.46
N THR A 83 -0.42 17.54 -21.78
CA THR A 83 -0.36 18.89 -22.34
C THR A 83 1.02 19.23 -22.89
N TYR A 84 2.12 18.80 -22.24
CA TYR A 84 3.51 19.10 -22.63
C TYR A 84 4.29 17.82 -22.93
N THR A 85 4.01 17.22 -24.08
CA THR A 85 4.56 15.92 -24.51
C THR A 85 6.09 15.92 -24.73
N ALA A 86 6.70 17.10 -24.87
CA ALA A 86 8.13 17.28 -25.13
C ALA A 86 9.03 17.32 -23.87
N ILE A 87 8.45 17.21 -22.67
CA ILE A 87 9.20 17.16 -21.40
C ILE A 87 10.22 16.00 -21.41
N ARG A 88 11.45 16.31 -21.00
CA ARG A 88 12.61 15.41 -20.98
C ARG A 88 12.97 14.97 -19.56
N PHE A 89 12.79 15.84 -18.58
CA PHE A 89 12.96 15.53 -17.15
C PHE A 89 12.16 16.50 -16.27
N GLY A 90 12.02 16.12 -15.00
CA GLY A 90 11.39 16.94 -13.97
C GLY A 90 12.35 17.48 -12.90
N LEU A 91 11.89 18.48 -12.18
CA LEU A 91 12.38 18.83 -10.85
C LEU A 91 11.19 18.84 -9.88
N MET A 92 11.36 18.20 -8.73
CA MET A 92 10.49 18.38 -7.57
C MET A 92 11.22 19.33 -6.61
N VAL A 93 10.76 20.57 -6.51
CA VAL A 93 11.45 21.62 -5.75
C VAL A 93 10.52 22.14 -4.67
N GLY A 94 11.00 22.15 -3.43
CA GLY A 94 10.20 22.60 -2.29
C GLY A 94 10.96 22.60 -0.99
N ILE A 95 10.23 22.58 0.13
CA ILE A 95 10.80 22.48 1.47
C ILE A 95 10.83 21.02 1.97
N GLY A 96 11.74 20.73 2.90
CA GLY A 96 11.85 19.42 3.57
C GLY A 96 12.34 19.57 5.01
N GLY A 97 12.28 18.45 5.75
CA GLY A 97 12.81 18.35 7.11
C GLY A 97 14.22 17.75 7.09
N GLY A 98 15.21 18.46 7.60
CA GLY A 98 16.61 18.02 7.61
C GLY A 98 16.87 16.90 8.62
N ALA A 99 17.85 16.05 8.33
CA ALA A 99 18.32 14.99 9.23
C ALA A 99 19.83 15.17 9.52
N PRO A 100 20.19 16.01 10.50
CA PRO A 100 21.59 16.26 10.84
C PRO A 100 22.27 14.98 11.35
N THR A 101 23.52 14.75 10.95
CA THR A 101 24.35 13.65 11.44
C THR A 101 25.77 14.15 11.71
N GLU A 102 26.61 13.36 12.39
CA GLU A 102 28.03 13.71 12.58
C GLU A 102 28.78 13.88 11.25
N ALA A 103 28.35 13.17 10.19
CA ALA A 103 28.92 13.26 8.85
C ALA A 103 28.36 14.44 8.02
N ALA A 104 27.18 14.97 8.38
CA ALA A 104 26.49 16.03 7.67
C ALA A 104 25.78 17.00 8.63
N ASP A 105 26.45 18.12 8.92
CA ASP A 105 25.89 19.27 9.67
C ASP A 105 24.88 20.04 8.81
N ILE A 106 23.69 19.46 8.64
CA ILE A 106 22.56 20.06 7.95
C ILE A 106 21.92 21.12 8.84
N ARG A 107 21.64 22.30 8.28
CA ARG A 107 21.04 23.43 9.01
C ARG A 107 19.76 23.94 8.35
N LEU A 108 18.93 24.63 9.12
CA LEU A 108 17.79 25.36 8.56
C LEU A 108 18.30 26.37 7.53
N GLY A 109 17.65 26.42 6.36
CA GLY A 109 18.09 27.23 5.21
C GLY A 109 19.07 26.55 4.25
N ASP A 110 19.65 25.39 4.59
CA ASP A 110 20.45 24.59 3.65
C ASP A 110 19.60 23.97 2.53
N VAL A 111 20.25 23.40 1.52
CA VAL A 111 19.60 22.60 0.47
C VAL A 111 20.11 21.17 0.52
N VAL A 112 19.19 20.20 0.44
CA VAL A 112 19.50 18.79 0.18
C VAL A 112 19.03 18.44 -1.23
N VAL A 113 19.93 17.85 -2.02
CA VAL A 113 19.72 17.49 -3.43
C VAL A 113 19.83 15.97 -3.58
N SER A 114 18.79 15.35 -4.17
CA SER A 114 18.77 13.90 -4.38
C SER A 114 19.89 13.46 -5.32
N LYS A 115 20.82 12.65 -4.82
CA LYS A 115 21.93 12.09 -5.60
C LYS A 115 21.84 10.56 -5.62
N PRO A 116 21.75 9.91 -6.80
CA PRO A 116 21.75 8.46 -6.88
C PRO A 116 23.01 7.83 -6.29
N THR A 117 22.84 6.73 -5.57
CA THR A 117 23.94 5.87 -5.13
C THR A 117 24.03 4.65 -6.05
N GLY A 118 24.93 3.70 -5.74
CA GLY A 118 25.06 2.46 -6.53
C GLY A 118 23.72 1.73 -6.66
N THR A 119 23.05 1.51 -5.53
CA THR A 119 21.80 0.73 -5.43
C THR A 119 20.52 1.57 -5.46
N LEU A 120 20.54 2.88 -5.18
CA LEU A 120 19.31 3.68 -4.98
C LEU A 120 19.17 4.85 -5.95
N GLY A 121 17.92 5.28 -6.17
CA GLY A 121 17.52 6.30 -7.15
C GLY A 121 17.90 7.75 -6.81
N GLY A 122 18.38 8.00 -5.58
CA GLY A 122 18.51 9.34 -4.99
C GLY A 122 17.36 9.70 -4.05
N VAL A 123 16.24 8.98 -4.16
CA VAL A 123 15.09 9.02 -3.24
C VAL A 123 14.83 7.61 -2.71
N VAL A 124 14.45 7.51 -1.45
CA VAL A 124 14.11 6.26 -0.75
C VAL A 124 12.71 6.39 -0.18
N GLN A 125 11.75 5.64 -0.70
CA GLN A 125 10.45 5.51 -0.03
C GLN A 125 10.60 4.54 1.14
N PHE A 126 10.44 5.03 2.37
CA PHE A 126 10.73 4.24 3.58
C PHE A 126 9.48 3.61 4.21
N ASP A 127 8.28 4.00 3.78
CA ASP A 127 7.01 3.43 4.24
C ASP A 127 6.44 2.31 3.34
N LEU A 128 7.16 1.91 2.28
CA LEU A 128 6.82 0.77 1.42
C LEU A 128 7.84 -0.38 1.51
N GLY A 129 7.34 -1.58 1.82
CA GLY A 129 8.13 -2.80 1.91
C GLY A 129 7.29 -3.98 2.38
N LYS A 130 7.87 -5.17 2.31
CA LYS A 130 7.27 -6.42 2.82
C LYS A 130 7.83 -6.70 4.21
N THR A 131 6.96 -6.92 5.19
CA THR A 131 7.39 -7.53 6.46
C THR A 131 7.56 -9.03 6.23
N LEU A 132 8.79 -9.51 6.32
CA LEU A 132 9.11 -10.93 6.25
C LEU A 132 8.62 -11.65 7.52
N SER A 133 8.52 -12.98 7.48
CA SER A 133 8.00 -13.83 8.57
C SER A 133 8.76 -13.73 9.89
N ASN A 134 9.97 -13.14 9.88
CA ASN A 134 10.81 -12.86 11.04
C ASN A 134 10.67 -11.41 11.56
N GLY A 135 9.69 -10.63 11.09
CA GLY A 135 9.48 -9.24 11.48
C GLY A 135 10.44 -8.23 10.83
N ARG A 136 11.41 -8.66 10.01
CA ARG A 136 12.27 -7.74 9.27
C ARG A 136 11.51 -7.13 8.09
N PHE A 137 11.61 -5.81 7.96
CA PHE A 137 11.06 -5.06 6.83
C PHE A 137 12.03 -5.08 5.65
N GLU A 138 11.61 -5.65 4.53
CA GLU A 138 12.36 -5.69 3.28
C GLU A 138 11.78 -4.67 2.29
N ARG A 139 12.61 -3.70 1.87
CA ARG A 139 12.23 -2.66 0.90
C ARG A 139 12.09 -3.26 -0.50
N THR A 140 10.91 -3.12 -1.10
CA THR A 140 10.60 -3.69 -2.42
C THR A 140 10.78 -2.68 -3.54
N GLY A 141 12.00 -2.56 -4.06
CA GLY A 141 12.28 -1.85 -5.32
C GLY A 141 13.19 -0.62 -5.20
N THR A 142 13.49 -0.03 -6.36
CA THR A 142 14.37 1.14 -6.51
C THR A 142 13.71 2.15 -7.45
N LEU A 143 13.50 3.38 -6.99
CA LEU A 143 12.94 4.47 -7.81
C LEU A 143 13.89 4.84 -8.97
N ASN A 144 13.36 5.40 -10.08
CA ASN A 144 14.20 5.75 -11.23
C ASN A 144 15.25 6.82 -10.89
N LYS A 145 16.35 6.79 -11.64
CA LYS A 145 17.45 7.77 -11.56
C LYS A 145 17.19 8.95 -12.51
N PRO A 146 17.63 10.18 -12.17
CA PRO A 146 17.59 11.33 -13.08
C PRO A 146 18.38 11.06 -14.39
N PRO A 147 18.02 11.68 -15.53
CA PRO A 147 18.76 11.50 -16.78
C PRO A 147 20.20 12.01 -16.70
N GLN A 148 21.09 11.40 -17.49
CA GLN A 148 22.54 11.67 -17.47
C GLN A 148 22.92 13.15 -17.67
N VAL A 149 22.14 13.90 -18.46
CA VAL A 149 22.34 15.35 -18.66
C VAL A 149 22.23 16.13 -17.34
N VAL A 150 21.31 15.72 -16.45
CA VAL A 150 21.11 16.36 -15.15
C VAL A 150 22.18 15.91 -14.16
N LEU A 151 22.55 14.62 -14.15
CA LEU A 151 23.65 14.10 -13.32
C LEU A 151 25.00 14.76 -13.65
N THR A 152 25.23 15.09 -14.92
CA THR A 152 26.42 15.81 -15.38
C THR A 152 26.41 17.26 -14.87
N ALA A 153 25.27 17.96 -14.93
CA ALA A 153 25.12 19.30 -14.38
C ALA A 153 25.29 19.33 -12.86
N LEU A 154 24.74 18.35 -12.12
CA LEU A 154 24.94 18.18 -10.68
C LEU A 154 26.43 18.01 -10.33
N SER A 155 27.18 17.26 -11.15
CA SER A 155 28.62 17.06 -10.94
C SER A 155 29.43 18.35 -11.13
N SER A 156 29.00 19.23 -12.05
CA SER A 156 29.60 20.56 -12.23
C SER A 156 29.31 21.47 -11.04
N LEU A 157 28.05 21.59 -10.61
CA LEU A 157 27.68 22.42 -9.46
C LEU A 157 28.35 21.96 -8.17
N GLN A 158 28.46 20.63 -7.96
CA GLN A 158 29.16 20.10 -6.79
C GLN A 158 30.66 20.49 -6.80
N ALA A 159 31.30 20.64 -7.96
CA ALA A 159 32.66 21.15 -8.05
C ALA A 159 32.74 22.65 -7.74
N ASP A 160 31.81 23.45 -8.25
CA ASP A 160 31.71 24.89 -7.96
C ASP A 160 31.47 25.14 -6.45
N ASP A 161 30.60 24.36 -5.81
CA ASP A 161 30.31 24.43 -4.38
C ASP A 161 31.54 24.06 -3.52
N LEU A 162 32.31 23.04 -3.92
CA LEU A 162 33.59 22.67 -3.27
C LEU A 162 34.65 23.78 -3.39
N MET A 163 34.59 24.60 -4.45
CA MET A 163 35.44 25.77 -4.62
C MET A 163 34.92 27.02 -3.88
N GLY A 164 33.76 26.95 -3.22
CA GLY A 164 33.08 28.10 -2.62
C GLY A 164 32.55 29.11 -3.65
N ALA A 165 32.37 28.69 -4.90
CA ALA A 165 31.94 29.51 -6.04
C ALA A 165 30.42 29.41 -6.33
N SER A 166 29.64 28.93 -5.35
CA SER A 166 28.19 28.72 -5.50
C SER A 166 27.46 30.00 -5.92
N ARG A 167 26.62 29.89 -6.95
CA ARG A 167 25.82 31.01 -7.47
C ARG A 167 24.51 31.25 -6.70
N VAL A 168 24.15 30.35 -5.78
CA VAL A 168 22.88 30.42 -5.02
C VAL A 168 22.70 31.76 -4.28
N PRO A 169 23.68 32.31 -3.53
CA PRO A 169 23.53 33.60 -2.87
C PRO A 169 23.29 34.77 -3.84
N ALA A 170 23.95 34.76 -5.00
CA ALA A 170 23.74 35.78 -6.03
C ALA A 170 22.32 35.72 -6.62
N VAL A 171 21.84 34.52 -6.93
CA VAL A 171 20.47 34.30 -7.44
C VAL A 171 19.41 34.73 -6.42
N LEU A 172 19.64 34.52 -5.12
CA LEU A 172 18.77 35.02 -4.05
C LEU A 172 18.76 36.55 -3.98
N SER A 173 19.91 37.20 -4.16
CA SER A 173 20.00 38.66 -4.26
C SER A 173 19.21 39.18 -5.47
N ASP A 174 19.40 38.57 -6.65
CA ASP A 174 18.68 38.91 -7.88
C ASP A 174 17.16 38.75 -7.72
N MET A 175 16.71 37.68 -7.06
CA MET A 175 15.29 37.43 -6.75
C MET A 175 14.70 38.57 -5.89
N VAL A 176 15.38 38.98 -4.82
CA VAL A 176 14.92 40.07 -3.95
C VAL A 176 14.96 41.42 -4.67
N SER A 177 15.96 41.66 -5.55
CA SER A 177 16.00 42.86 -6.40
C SER A 177 14.87 42.89 -7.43
N LYS A 178 14.51 41.75 -8.04
CA LYS A 178 13.41 41.62 -9.01
C LYS A 178 12.03 41.72 -8.33
N TYR A 179 11.90 41.23 -7.10
CA TYR A 179 10.66 41.24 -6.32
C TYR A 179 10.87 41.75 -4.88
N PRO A 180 10.99 43.07 -4.66
CA PRO A 180 11.31 43.65 -3.34
C PRO A 180 10.40 43.22 -2.18
N ALA A 181 9.12 42.94 -2.46
CA ALA A 181 8.18 42.43 -1.46
C ALA A 181 8.61 41.09 -0.84
N MET A 182 9.30 40.23 -1.61
CA MET A 182 9.82 38.95 -1.12
C MET A 182 10.97 39.13 -0.12
N GLY A 183 11.69 40.25 -0.16
CA GLY A 183 12.80 40.55 0.76
C GLY A 183 12.42 40.55 2.25
N SER A 184 11.14 40.66 2.56
CA SER A 184 10.60 40.63 3.93
C SER A 184 10.49 39.24 4.56
N LYS A 185 10.52 38.17 3.76
CA LYS A 185 10.23 36.78 4.20
C LYS A 185 11.12 35.71 3.56
N PHE A 186 11.55 35.93 2.32
CA PHE A 186 12.40 35.00 1.57
C PHE A 186 13.90 35.33 1.73
N THR A 187 14.28 35.88 2.89
CA THR A 187 15.65 36.26 3.27
C THR A 187 16.07 35.54 4.54
N HIS A 188 17.39 35.34 4.74
CA HIS A 188 17.91 34.49 5.81
C HIS A 188 17.51 35.00 7.21
N PRO A 189 16.82 34.19 8.05
CA PRO A 189 16.39 34.60 9.40
C PRO A 189 17.50 34.87 10.44
N ARG A 190 18.79 34.74 10.07
CA ARG A 190 20.01 34.75 10.90
C ARG A 190 20.26 33.43 11.63
N GLN A 191 21.54 33.07 11.77
CA GLN A 191 21.98 31.80 12.38
C GLN A 191 21.45 31.57 13.81
N GLN A 192 21.15 32.61 14.60
CA GLN A 192 20.64 32.43 15.96
C GLN A 192 19.22 31.83 16.02
N GLN A 193 18.51 31.80 14.90
CA GLN A 193 17.18 31.17 14.79
C GLN A 193 17.25 29.71 14.32
N ASP A 194 18.46 29.19 14.09
CA ASP A 194 18.71 27.79 13.75
C ASP A 194 18.85 26.93 15.02
N MET A 195 17.69 26.52 15.55
CA MET A 195 17.57 25.77 16.80
C MET A 195 17.37 24.27 16.53
N LEU A 196 18.40 23.47 16.80
CA LEU A 196 18.35 22.01 16.82
C LEU A 196 18.32 21.54 18.28
N PHE A 197 17.33 20.73 18.64
CA PHE A 197 17.18 20.16 19.98
C PHE A 197 17.67 18.70 20.05
N GLU A 198 17.94 18.20 21.25
CA GLU A 198 18.14 16.77 21.53
C GLU A 198 17.00 15.93 20.93
N ALA A 199 17.32 14.83 20.25
CA ALA A 199 16.36 14.05 19.47
C ALA A 199 15.18 13.47 20.26
N GLY A 200 15.38 13.18 21.56
CA GLY A 200 14.35 12.69 22.48
C GLY A 200 13.67 13.78 23.32
N TYR A 201 13.98 15.06 23.08
CA TYR A 201 13.28 16.18 23.71
C TYR A 201 12.04 16.55 22.87
N GLU A 202 10.89 16.64 23.52
CA GLU A 202 9.60 16.89 22.87
C GLU A 202 9.12 18.32 23.09
N HIS A 203 8.47 18.90 22.06
CA HIS A 203 7.97 20.26 22.12
C HIS A 203 6.89 20.45 23.21
N VAL A 204 7.11 21.40 24.12
CA VAL A 204 6.37 21.50 25.41
C VAL A 204 4.96 22.07 25.28
N ASP A 205 4.65 22.83 24.22
CA ASP A 205 3.34 23.44 23.99
C ASP A 205 2.76 23.01 22.62
N SER A 206 1.44 23.05 22.51
CA SER A 206 0.64 23.00 21.29
C SER A 206 0.82 24.18 20.33
N ARG A 207 1.60 25.20 20.73
CA ARG A 207 1.94 26.38 19.91
C ARG A 207 3.01 26.05 18.86
N SER A 208 3.09 26.89 17.83
CA SER A 208 3.93 26.68 16.64
C SER A 208 5.31 27.35 16.68
N ASN A 209 5.85 27.61 17.88
CA ASN A 209 7.13 28.30 18.11
C ASN A 209 7.81 27.80 19.39
N CYS A 210 9.14 27.71 19.35
CA CYS A 210 9.95 27.11 20.41
C CYS A 210 10.37 28.09 21.52
N ASP A 211 9.67 29.23 21.66
CA ASP A 211 10.03 30.31 22.61
C ASP A 211 10.00 29.84 24.09
N TYR A 212 9.21 28.80 24.38
CA TYR A 212 9.03 28.18 25.69
C TYR A 212 9.78 26.85 25.85
N CYS A 213 10.55 26.42 24.85
CA CYS A 213 11.35 25.21 24.95
C CYS A 213 12.61 25.45 25.79
N ASP A 214 13.02 24.43 26.54
CA ASP A 214 14.23 24.47 27.35
C ASP A 214 15.47 24.64 26.47
N LYS A 215 16.13 25.78 26.58
CA LYS A 215 17.34 26.10 25.80
C LYS A 215 18.55 25.28 26.22
N ASN A 216 18.52 24.65 27.39
CA ASN A 216 19.54 23.67 27.80
C ASN A 216 19.46 22.35 27.00
N LYS A 217 18.38 22.16 26.23
CA LYS A 217 18.16 21.01 25.33
C LYS A 217 18.55 21.28 23.88
N LEU A 218 19.20 22.42 23.60
CA LEU A 218 19.77 22.71 22.30
C LEU A 218 21.11 21.99 22.12
N ILE A 219 21.31 21.39 20.93
CA ILE A 219 22.59 20.79 20.55
C ILE A 219 23.58 21.93 20.24
N GLU A 220 24.67 21.99 21.00
CA GLU A 220 25.74 22.96 20.77
C GLU A 220 26.46 22.64 19.45
N ARG A 221 26.51 23.63 18.55
CA ARG A 221 27.13 23.51 17.23
C ARG A 221 27.99 24.73 16.94
N ASN A 222 29.15 24.51 16.32
CA ASN A 222 30.05 25.58 15.90
C ASN A 222 29.33 26.59 14.99
N LYS A 223 29.56 27.89 15.20
CA LYS A 223 29.01 28.94 14.34
C LYS A 223 29.64 28.86 12.94
N ARG A 224 28.84 28.92 11.87
CA ARG A 224 29.38 28.99 10.50
C ARG A 224 29.97 30.37 10.24
N MET A 225 31.08 30.42 9.48
CA MET A 225 31.74 31.69 9.13
C MET A 225 30.89 32.61 8.24
N ARG A 226 29.90 32.05 7.54
CA ARG A 226 28.94 32.80 6.71
C ARG A 226 27.53 32.28 6.94
N ASP A 227 26.57 33.15 6.63
CA ASP A 227 25.12 32.86 6.60
C ASP A 227 24.68 32.30 5.24
N ASP A 228 25.63 32.00 4.34
CA ASP A 228 25.36 31.38 3.04
C ASP A 228 24.81 29.95 3.22
N PRO A 229 23.80 29.54 2.43
CA PRO A 229 23.24 28.19 2.48
C PRO A 229 24.24 27.15 1.97
N VAL A 230 24.33 26.00 2.65
CA VAL A 230 25.18 24.87 2.22
C VAL A 230 24.36 23.88 1.40
N ILE A 231 24.96 23.36 0.33
CA ILE A 231 24.36 22.36 -0.55
C ILE A 231 24.87 20.97 -0.16
N HIS A 232 23.96 20.08 0.18
CA HIS A 232 24.23 18.69 0.56
C HIS A 232 23.71 17.73 -0.50
N TYR A 233 24.47 16.68 -0.80
CA TYR A 233 24.18 15.74 -1.89
C TYR A 233 24.08 14.31 -1.37
N GLY A 234 22.89 13.72 -1.39
CA GLY A 234 22.69 12.38 -0.83
C GLY A 234 21.29 11.82 -1.07
N LEU A 235 20.88 10.84 -0.25
CA LEU A 235 19.56 10.25 -0.34
C LEU A 235 18.52 11.10 0.39
N ILE A 236 17.33 11.20 -0.20
CA ILE A 236 16.15 11.86 0.41
C ILE A 236 15.10 10.80 0.74
N ALA A 237 14.61 10.79 1.97
CA ALA A 237 13.55 9.93 2.45
C ALA A 237 12.16 10.48 2.09
N SER A 238 11.32 9.65 1.48
CA SER A 238 9.97 10.00 1.05
C SER A 238 8.93 9.15 1.79
N SER A 239 7.83 9.75 2.26
CA SER A 239 6.70 9.01 2.86
C SER A 239 5.36 9.75 2.70
N THR A 240 4.28 8.99 2.74
CA THR A 240 2.91 9.51 2.86
C THR A 240 2.63 10.25 4.18
N ARG A 241 3.54 10.20 5.17
CA ARG A 241 3.37 10.78 6.51
C ARG A 241 4.45 11.81 6.83
N VAL A 242 4.08 12.87 7.55
CA VAL A 242 5.03 13.87 8.07
C VAL A 242 5.91 13.21 9.15
N MET A 243 7.22 13.19 8.97
CA MET A 243 8.16 12.85 10.06
C MET A 243 8.13 13.97 11.12
N ARG A 244 7.90 13.61 12.38
CA ARG A 244 7.78 14.52 13.54
C ARG A 244 8.41 13.99 14.83
N ASP A 245 9.25 12.97 14.73
CA ASP A 245 9.83 12.25 15.86
C ASP A 245 11.34 12.25 15.65
N GLY A 246 12.07 12.94 16.53
CA GLY A 246 13.51 13.12 16.40
C GLY A 246 14.30 11.81 16.56
N VAL A 247 13.82 10.89 17.40
CA VAL A 247 14.45 9.59 17.63
C VAL A 247 14.26 8.68 16.42
N VAL A 248 13.06 8.65 15.84
CA VAL A 248 12.77 7.88 14.61
C VAL A 248 13.47 8.50 13.40
N ARG A 249 13.57 9.84 13.32
CA ARG A 249 14.37 10.56 12.32
C ARG A 249 15.82 10.10 12.36
N ASP A 250 16.49 10.16 13.50
CA ASP A 250 17.93 9.86 13.61
C ASP A 250 18.22 8.39 13.33
N ARG A 251 17.38 7.48 13.83
CA ARG A 251 17.48 6.05 13.50
C ARG A 251 17.36 5.82 11.99
N LEU A 252 16.36 6.40 11.33
CA LEU A 252 16.18 6.24 9.89
C LEU A 252 17.27 6.96 9.06
N ALA A 253 17.80 8.08 9.54
CA ALA A 253 18.95 8.75 8.94
C ALA A 253 20.16 7.81 8.89
N GLN A 254 20.45 7.12 9.99
CA GLN A 254 21.54 6.14 10.10
C GLN A 254 21.25 4.84 9.32
N GLU A 255 20.05 4.27 9.40
CA GLU A 255 19.67 3.01 8.72
C GLU A 255 19.56 3.14 7.19
N LEU A 256 19.26 4.34 6.68
CA LEU A 256 18.97 4.59 5.27
C LEU A 256 20.01 5.46 4.56
N ASP A 257 20.95 6.07 5.29
CA ASP A 257 21.90 7.10 4.81
C ASP A 257 21.19 8.30 4.14
N VAL A 258 20.14 8.79 4.81
CA VAL A 258 19.25 9.86 4.31
C VAL A 258 19.49 11.20 5.01
N LEU A 259 19.51 12.27 4.22
CA LEU A 259 19.84 13.63 4.66
C LEU A 259 18.60 14.51 4.89
N CYS A 260 17.46 14.14 4.33
CA CYS A 260 16.22 14.93 4.40
C CYS A 260 14.99 14.01 4.32
N PHE A 261 13.90 14.41 4.98
CA PHE A 261 12.57 13.82 4.88
C PHE A 261 11.63 14.76 4.11
N GLU A 262 10.89 14.22 3.15
CA GLU A 262 9.85 14.91 2.37
C GLU A 262 8.65 13.99 2.08
N MET A 263 7.61 14.50 1.42
CA MET A 263 6.30 13.84 1.38
C MET A 263 5.68 13.67 -0.02
N GLU A 264 6.38 13.99 -1.10
CA GLU A 264 5.79 14.04 -2.44
C GLU A 264 6.53 13.21 -3.50
N ALA A 265 7.84 13.01 -3.38
CA ALA A 265 8.67 12.62 -4.51
C ALA A 265 8.58 11.15 -4.95
N ALA A 266 8.18 10.20 -4.11
CA ALA A 266 8.31 8.78 -4.46
C ALA A 266 7.51 8.37 -5.71
N SER A 267 6.21 8.68 -5.77
CA SER A 267 5.37 8.31 -6.94
C SER A 267 5.71 9.09 -8.20
N LEU A 268 6.33 10.27 -8.04
CA LEU A 268 6.88 11.02 -9.16
C LEU A 268 8.02 10.21 -9.79
N MET A 269 8.99 9.77 -8.97
CA MET A 269 10.18 9.08 -9.44
C MET A 269 9.91 7.71 -10.09
N ASP A 270 8.79 7.05 -9.79
CA ASP A 270 8.41 5.77 -10.43
C ASP A 270 8.17 5.87 -11.95
N ASN A 271 7.69 7.01 -12.45
CA ASN A 271 7.36 7.18 -13.87
C ASN A 271 7.82 8.53 -14.46
N PHE A 272 8.48 9.37 -13.67
CA PHE A 272 8.89 10.72 -14.06
C PHE A 272 10.34 10.99 -13.63
N PRO A 273 11.33 10.71 -14.50
CA PRO A 273 12.74 10.94 -14.20
C PRO A 273 12.99 12.39 -13.79
N SER A 274 13.30 12.61 -12.52
CA SER A 274 13.38 13.93 -11.93
C SER A 274 14.46 14.04 -10.86
N VAL A 275 14.86 15.27 -10.53
CA VAL A 275 15.71 15.56 -9.36
C VAL A 275 14.85 16.20 -8.28
N VAL A 276 15.03 15.76 -7.03
CA VAL A 276 14.40 16.37 -5.86
C VAL A 276 15.38 17.35 -5.22
N VAL A 277 14.91 18.58 -4.99
CA VAL A 277 15.66 19.65 -4.35
C VAL A 277 14.83 20.16 -3.17
N ARG A 278 15.31 19.94 -1.95
CA ARG A 278 14.61 20.33 -0.72
C ARG A 278 15.41 21.38 0.06
N GLY A 279 14.83 22.55 0.24
CA GLY A 279 15.31 23.55 1.19
C GLY A 279 14.88 23.15 2.60
N ILE A 280 15.80 23.20 3.56
CA ILE A 280 15.55 22.70 4.91
C ILE A 280 14.80 23.75 5.73
N ALA A 281 13.54 23.46 6.05
CA ALA A 281 12.65 24.38 6.76
C ALA A 281 12.34 23.95 8.22
N ASP A 282 12.59 22.69 8.56
CA ASP A 282 12.51 22.14 9.90
C ASP A 282 13.49 20.96 10.07
N TYR A 283 13.57 20.37 11.27
CA TYR A 283 14.43 19.22 11.58
C TYR A 283 13.70 17.88 11.67
N ALA A 284 12.55 17.71 11.00
CA ALA A 284 11.77 16.47 10.98
C ALA A 284 11.36 15.92 12.36
N ASP A 285 11.41 16.73 13.41
CA ASP A 285 11.03 16.39 14.79
C ASP A 285 9.72 17.11 15.20
N SER A 286 9.44 17.22 16.49
CA SER A 286 8.26 17.92 17.00
C SER A 286 8.42 19.44 17.09
N HIS A 287 9.63 19.98 16.86
CA HIS A 287 9.97 21.41 16.96
C HIS A 287 9.70 22.19 15.65
N LYS A 288 8.88 21.63 14.74
CA LYS A 288 8.53 22.26 13.47
C LYS A 288 7.88 23.64 13.65
N ASN A 289 8.58 24.66 13.22
CA ASN A 289 8.06 26.02 13.11
C ASN A 289 7.91 26.41 11.62
N LYS A 290 7.21 27.50 11.34
CA LYS A 290 7.02 28.00 9.97
C LYS A 290 8.01 29.09 9.55
N HIS A 291 8.90 29.52 10.45
CA HIS A 291 9.69 30.74 10.24
C HIS A 291 10.69 30.63 9.08
N TRP A 292 11.18 29.42 8.83
CA TRP A 292 12.15 29.15 7.77
C TRP A 292 11.51 28.74 6.42
N GLN A 293 10.18 28.61 6.33
CA GLN A 293 9.51 28.04 5.14
C GLN A 293 9.69 28.90 3.89
N GLU A 294 9.44 30.21 3.96
CA GLU A 294 9.65 31.13 2.85
C GLU A 294 11.12 31.15 2.39
N TYR A 295 12.09 31.30 3.31
CA TYR A 295 13.51 31.31 2.96
C TYR A 295 13.97 29.97 2.34
N ALA A 296 13.68 28.85 2.98
CA ALA A 296 14.05 27.52 2.49
C ALA A 296 13.49 27.25 1.08
N ALA A 297 12.25 27.66 0.80
CA ALA A 297 11.67 27.58 -0.54
C ALA A 297 12.44 28.44 -1.57
N ALA A 298 12.87 29.65 -1.21
CA ALA A 298 13.72 30.48 -2.06
C ALA A 298 15.09 29.85 -2.34
N VAL A 299 15.78 29.30 -1.32
CA VAL A 299 17.09 28.67 -1.53
C VAL A 299 16.98 27.44 -2.43
N ALA A 300 15.97 26.58 -2.21
CA ALA A 300 15.71 25.43 -3.06
C ALA A 300 15.45 25.84 -4.53
N ALA A 301 14.65 26.89 -4.74
CA ALA A 301 14.39 27.43 -6.07
C ALA A 301 15.63 28.06 -6.71
N ALA A 302 16.46 28.78 -5.94
CA ALA A 302 17.70 29.37 -6.42
C ALA A 302 18.71 28.28 -6.86
N TYR A 303 18.84 27.18 -6.10
CA TYR A 303 19.62 26.02 -6.53
C TYR A 303 19.04 25.36 -7.80
N ALA A 304 17.72 25.18 -7.88
CA ALA A 304 17.07 24.64 -9.07
C ALA A 304 17.29 25.52 -10.31
N LYS A 305 17.33 26.85 -10.17
CA LYS A 305 17.72 27.78 -11.24
C LYS A 305 19.16 27.54 -11.70
N CYS A 306 20.10 27.42 -10.76
CA CYS A 306 21.50 27.09 -11.06
C CYS A 306 21.62 25.75 -11.80
N LEU A 307 20.88 24.73 -11.35
CA LEU A 307 20.87 23.41 -11.98
C LEU A 307 20.36 23.45 -13.42
N ILE A 308 19.21 24.08 -13.68
CA ILE A 308 18.68 24.21 -15.04
C ILE A 308 19.68 24.98 -15.93
N SER A 309 20.23 26.09 -15.42
CA SER A 309 21.23 26.90 -16.14
C SER A 309 22.52 26.13 -16.46
N ALA A 310 22.91 25.16 -15.62
CA ALA A 310 24.06 24.29 -15.85
C ALA A 310 23.77 23.09 -16.78
N THR A 311 22.49 22.77 -17.07
CA THR A 311 22.16 21.73 -18.04
C THR A 311 22.35 22.19 -19.48
N SER A 312 23.00 21.37 -20.31
CA SER A 312 23.24 21.71 -21.72
C SER A 312 21.98 21.57 -22.57
N ILE A 313 21.50 22.67 -23.15
CA ILE A 313 20.35 22.75 -24.08
C ILE A 313 20.47 21.72 -25.23
N VAL A 314 21.67 21.54 -25.78
CA VAL A 314 21.95 20.60 -26.89
C VAL A 314 21.84 19.14 -26.44
N GLN A 315 22.10 18.84 -25.17
CA GLN A 315 21.97 17.48 -24.64
C GLN A 315 20.55 17.23 -24.11
N THR A 316 19.89 18.24 -23.54
CA THR A 316 18.47 18.18 -23.16
C THR A 316 17.59 17.88 -24.37
N SER A 317 17.79 18.57 -25.51
CA SER A 317 17.02 18.30 -26.73
C SER A 317 17.26 16.91 -27.35
N LYS A 318 18.44 16.32 -27.14
CA LYS A 318 18.78 14.94 -27.53
C LYS A 318 18.32 13.88 -26.52
N THR A 319 18.02 14.26 -25.28
CA THR A 319 17.51 13.34 -24.26
C THR A 319 16.12 12.86 -24.66
N GLN A 320 15.79 11.60 -24.41
CA GLN A 320 14.47 11.01 -24.72
C GLN A 320 13.35 11.76 -23.94
N THR A 321 12.13 11.90 -24.49
CA THR A 321 11.02 12.46 -23.69
C THR A 321 10.64 11.51 -22.56
N VAL A 322 10.01 12.01 -21.48
CA VAL A 322 9.52 11.15 -20.40
C VAL A 322 8.50 10.12 -20.91
N ILE A 323 7.64 10.52 -21.87
CA ILE A 323 6.68 9.62 -22.53
C ILE A 323 7.40 8.50 -23.31
N GLN A 324 8.48 8.84 -24.00
CA GLN A 324 9.31 7.86 -24.72
C GLN A 324 10.11 6.97 -23.75
N ALA A 325 10.64 7.52 -22.66
CA ALA A 325 11.41 6.75 -21.67
C ALA A 325 10.53 5.72 -20.92
N THR A 326 9.32 6.12 -20.52
CA THR A 326 8.34 5.24 -19.85
C THR A 326 7.76 4.17 -20.77
N SER A 327 7.45 4.50 -22.03
CA SER A 327 7.01 3.49 -23.00
C SER A 327 8.10 2.46 -23.34
N HIS A 328 9.38 2.85 -23.33
CA HIS A 328 10.49 1.90 -23.50
C HIS A 328 10.82 1.08 -22.23
N LEU A 329 10.43 1.54 -21.02
CA LEU A 329 10.59 0.75 -19.78
C LEU A 329 9.71 -0.52 -19.81
N GLY A 330 8.46 -0.41 -20.29
CA GLY A 330 7.59 -1.57 -20.52
C GLY A 330 8.19 -2.59 -21.50
N ALA A 331 8.84 -2.12 -22.58
CA ALA A 331 9.53 -2.99 -23.53
C ALA A 331 10.85 -3.57 -22.99
N ARG A 332 11.53 -2.89 -22.06
CA ARG A 332 12.80 -3.37 -21.48
C ARG A 332 12.62 -4.48 -20.45
N MET A 333 11.50 -4.51 -19.72
CA MET A 333 11.20 -5.65 -18.84
C MET A 333 11.08 -6.95 -19.66
N ALA A 334 10.39 -6.90 -20.81
CA ALA A 334 10.27 -8.03 -21.74
C ALA A 334 11.61 -8.50 -22.33
N HIS A 335 12.59 -7.60 -22.51
CA HIS A 335 13.92 -7.96 -23.03
C HIS A 335 14.91 -8.50 -21.98
N SER A 336 14.62 -8.40 -20.67
CA SER A 336 15.52 -8.90 -19.62
C SER A 336 15.57 -10.44 -19.51
N VAL A 337 14.61 -11.14 -20.13
CA VAL A 337 14.49 -12.62 -20.11
C VAL A 337 15.36 -13.30 -21.19
N ALA A 338 15.97 -12.54 -22.12
CA ALA A 338 16.50 -13.11 -23.37
C ALA A 338 17.96 -12.74 -23.72
N ARG A 339 18.94 -13.32 -23.00
CA ARG A 339 20.29 -13.73 -23.48
C ARG A 339 20.70 -14.98 -22.67
N SER A 340 21.28 -16.06 -23.20
CA SER A 340 22.28 -16.26 -24.28
C SER A 340 22.24 -17.76 -24.71
N PRO A 341 23.11 -18.32 -25.59
CA PRO A 341 24.06 -17.74 -26.57
C PRO A 341 23.90 -18.31 -28.02
N PHE A 342 24.58 -17.70 -29.00
CA PHE A 342 25.37 -18.30 -30.12
C PHE A 342 25.65 -17.25 -31.24
N PRO A 343 26.59 -17.46 -32.19
CA PRO A 343 27.47 -16.39 -32.68
C PRO A 343 27.09 -15.86 -34.09
N PRO A 344 27.67 -14.74 -34.53
CA PRO A 344 27.34 -14.14 -35.82
C PRO A 344 28.03 -14.87 -36.98
N ASN A 345 27.25 -15.37 -37.95
CA ASN A 345 27.78 -15.79 -39.23
C ASN A 345 27.59 -14.71 -40.30
N THR A 346 28.71 -14.30 -40.89
CA THR A 346 28.81 -13.45 -42.07
C THR A 346 28.28 -14.14 -43.33
N LEU A 347 27.58 -13.38 -44.18
CA LEU A 347 27.90 -13.18 -45.61
C LEU A 347 26.77 -12.34 -46.24
N GLY A 348 27.12 -11.39 -47.11
CA GLY A 348 26.14 -10.53 -47.79
C GLY A 348 26.01 -10.86 -49.27
N GLN A 349 24.93 -10.39 -49.91
CA GLN A 349 25.00 -9.64 -51.17
C GLN A 349 23.61 -9.17 -51.66
N ARG A 350 23.63 -8.01 -52.35
CA ARG A 350 22.72 -7.56 -53.43
C ARG A 350 21.23 -7.42 -53.13
N GLY A 351 20.73 -6.19 -53.28
CA GLY A 351 19.29 -5.92 -53.33
C GLY A 351 18.67 -6.19 -54.70
N GLN A 352 17.35 -6.33 -54.73
CA GLN A 352 16.51 -6.24 -55.92
C GLN A 352 15.11 -5.68 -55.57
N ALA A 353 14.32 -5.38 -56.60
CA ALA A 353 13.23 -4.40 -56.56
C ALA A 353 12.00 -4.79 -55.72
N VAL A 354 11.34 -3.75 -55.19
CA VAL A 354 10.00 -3.83 -54.59
C VAL A 354 8.97 -4.11 -55.68
N GLN A 355 8.19 -5.19 -55.53
CA GLN A 355 6.89 -5.33 -56.18
C GLN A 355 5.78 -5.00 -55.17
N SER A 356 4.87 -4.11 -55.55
CA SER A 356 3.76 -3.68 -54.70
C SER A 356 2.69 -4.77 -54.57
N GLN A 357 2.53 -5.34 -53.38
CA GLN A 357 1.39 -6.21 -53.06
C GLN A 357 0.08 -5.40 -52.96
N PRO A 358 -1.08 -6.00 -53.29
CA PRO A 358 -2.38 -5.32 -53.17
C PRO A 358 -2.70 -5.00 -51.69
N VAL A 359 -3.27 -3.82 -51.46
CA VAL A 359 -3.49 -3.25 -50.11
C VAL A 359 -4.23 -4.19 -49.16
N THR A 360 -5.20 -4.97 -49.67
CA THR A 360 -5.95 -5.97 -48.90
C THR A 360 -5.05 -7.03 -48.27
N SER A 361 -4.06 -7.55 -48.99
CA SER A 361 -3.12 -8.57 -48.48
C SER A 361 -2.21 -8.04 -47.37
N VAL A 362 -1.89 -6.74 -47.39
CA VAL A 362 -1.07 -6.08 -46.36
C VAL A 362 -1.89 -5.90 -45.07
N VAL A 363 -3.15 -5.46 -45.18
CA VAL A 363 -4.05 -5.30 -44.03
C VAL A 363 -4.38 -6.65 -43.38
N GLU A 364 -4.66 -7.69 -44.17
CA GLU A 364 -4.88 -9.05 -43.63
C GLU A 364 -3.64 -9.62 -42.94
N SER A 365 -2.43 -9.39 -43.49
CA SER A 365 -1.17 -9.79 -42.86
C SER A 365 -0.90 -9.04 -41.56
N GLN A 366 -1.18 -7.73 -41.50
CA GLN A 366 -1.07 -6.94 -40.28
C GLN A 366 -2.08 -7.40 -39.20
N LEU A 367 -3.33 -7.67 -39.59
CA LEU A 367 -4.35 -8.18 -38.67
C LEU A 367 -3.95 -9.55 -38.10
N ALA A 368 -3.45 -10.47 -38.94
CA ALA A 368 -2.96 -11.78 -38.50
C ALA A 368 -1.80 -11.68 -37.47
N SER A 369 -0.93 -10.65 -37.59
CA SER A 369 0.19 -10.43 -36.66
C SER A 369 -0.21 -10.07 -35.22
N TYR A 370 -1.48 -9.73 -34.96
CA TYR A 370 -1.97 -9.57 -33.59
C TYR A 370 -2.20 -10.92 -32.89
N PHE A 371 -2.55 -11.96 -33.65
CA PHE A 371 -2.94 -13.27 -33.12
C PHE A 371 -1.80 -14.29 -33.11
N TRP A 372 -0.68 -13.99 -33.78
CA TRP A 372 0.51 -14.84 -33.81
C TRP A 372 1.81 -14.04 -33.52
N PRO A 373 2.67 -14.46 -32.57
CA PRO A 373 2.48 -15.60 -31.67
C PRO A 373 1.30 -15.38 -30.71
N ILE A 374 0.71 -16.48 -30.24
CA ILE A 374 -0.48 -16.47 -29.39
C ILE A 374 -0.17 -15.70 -28.10
N ARG A 375 -0.88 -14.59 -27.87
CA ARG A 375 -0.67 -13.69 -26.73
C ARG A 375 -1.49 -14.12 -25.51
N GLU A 376 -0.89 -14.05 -24.32
CA GLU A 376 -1.61 -14.29 -23.07
C GLU A 376 -2.70 -13.23 -22.79
N ARG A 377 -2.54 -11.98 -23.27
CA ARG A 377 -3.48 -10.87 -23.08
C ARG A 377 -3.44 -9.84 -24.22
N TYR A 378 -4.52 -9.09 -24.37
CA TYR A 378 -4.66 -7.93 -25.26
C TYR A 378 -5.06 -6.69 -24.45
N ASN A 379 -4.60 -5.51 -24.85
CA ASN A 379 -4.91 -4.24 -24.18
C ASN A 379 -5.73 -3.30 -25.09
N ASP A 380 -6.22 -2.19 -24.54
CA ASP A 380 -7.07 -1.24 -25.28
C ASP A 380 -6.45 -0.69 -26.58
N ARG A 381 -5.12 -0.54 -26.65
CA ARG A 381 -4.45 -0.14 -27.90
C ARG A 381 -4.44 -1.25 -28.95
N ASP A 382 -4.42 -2.51 -28.53
CA ASP A 382 -4.59 -3.65 -29.45
C ASP A 382 -6.00 -3.66 -30.01
N PHE A 383 -7.03 -3.43 -29.19
CA PHE A 383 -8.43 -3.39 -29.67
C PHE A 383 -8.69 -2.22 -30.62
N ASP A 384 -8.17 -1.02 -30.32
CA ASP A 384 -8.26 0.15 -31.23
C ASP A 384 -7.57 -0.13 -32.57
N ALA A 385 -6.40 -0.79 -32.56
CA ALA A 385 -5.67 -1.16 -33.77
C ALA A 385 -6.40 -2.25 -34.58
N ILE A 386 -6.93 -3.27 -33.91
CA ILE A 386 -7.71 -4.35 -34.53
C ILE A 386 -9.00 -3.79 -35.16
N ALA A 387 -9.75 -2.93 -34.46
CA ALA A 387 -10.93 -2.26 -34.99
C ALA A 387 -10.60 -1.40 -36.23
N THR A 388 -9.48 -0.67 -36.19
CA THR A 388 -9.00 0.14 -37.32
C THR A 388 -8.65 -0.74 -38.53
N LEU A 389 -7.90 -1.83 -38.32
CA LEU A 389 -7.53 -2.76 -39.39
C LEU A 389 -8.75 -3.45 -40.00
N LEU A 390 -9.73 -3.87 -39.18
CA LEU A 390 -10.99 -4.42 -39.65
C LEU A 390 -11.74 -3.43 -40.57
N GLY A 391 -11.84 -2.16 -40.17
CA GLY A 391 -12.49 -1.12 -40.98
C GLY A 391 -11.81 -0.85 -42.33
N LEU A 392 -10.53 -1.20 -42.47
CA LEU A 392 -9.76 -1.08 -43.72
C LEU A 392 -9.90 -2.28 -44.66
N THR A 393 -10.56 -3.37 -44.24
CA THR A 393 -10.74 -4.58 -45.09
C THR A 393 -11.86 -4.47 -46.13
N GLY A 394 -12.68 -3.42 -46.08
CA GLY A 394 -13.37 -2.89 -47.27
C GLY A 394 -14.67 -3.57 -47.72
N SER A 395 -15.38 -4.32 -46.87
CA SER A 395 -16.73 -4.84 -47.18
C SER A 395 -17.78 -4.45 -46.14
N ASP A 396 -19.04 -4.23 -46.56
CA ASP A 396 -20.14 -3.87 -45.66
C ASP A 396 -20.37 -4.90 -44.54
N GLN A 397 -20.05 -6.17 -44.81
CA GLN A 397 -20.10 -7.26 -43.83
C GLN A 397 -19.16 -7.05 -42.62
N THR A 398 -18.18 -6.15 -42.70
CA THR A 398 -17.23 -5.89 -41.59
C THR A 398 -17.66 -4.78 -40.63
N GLN A 399 -18.71 -4.03 -40.95
CA GLN A 399 -19.27 -2.96 -40.09
C GLN A 399 -19.64 -3.42 -38.67
N PRO A 400 -20.18 -4.65 -38.43
CA PRO A 400 -20.43 -5.13 -37.08
C PRO A 400 -19.14 -5.41 -36.30
N TYR A 401 -18.13 -5.98 -36.96
CA TYR A 401 -16.87 -6.42 -36.34
C TYR A 401 -16.02 -5.24 -35.84
N VAL A 402 -16.07 -4.10 -36.53
CA VAL A 402 -15.45 -2.84 -36.07
C VAL A 402 -16.03 -2.35 -34.74
N ARG A 403 -17.27 -2.74 -34.41
CA ARG A 403 -17.97 -2.33 -33.17
C ARG A 403 -17.84 -3.35 -32.03
N THR A 404 -17.25 -4.52 -32.29
CA THR A 404 -17.04 -5.60 -31.31
C THR A 404 -15.62 -6.19 -31.35
N PRO A 405 -14.56 -5.35 -31.26
CA PRO A 405 -13.18 -5.81 -31.39
C PRO A 405 -12.75 -6.79 -30.29
N ARG A 406 -13.32 -6.75 -29.08
CA ARG A 406 -12.95 -7.68 -27.99
C ARG A 406 -13.53 -9.07 -28.22
N LEU A 407 -14.81 -9.17 -28.60
CA LEU A 407 -15.44 -10.43 -28.98
C LEU A 407 -14.79 -11.02 -30.25
N TYR A 408 -14.48 -10.18 -31.25
CA TYR A 408 -13.70 -10.59 -32.41
C TYR A 408 -12.35 -11.18 -31.99
N THR A 409 -11.60 -10.48 -31.13
CA THR A 409 -10.29 -10.91 -30.64
C THR A 409 -10.35 -12.25 -29.91
N LEU A 410 -11.35 -12.44 -29.04
CA LEU A 410 -11.58 -13.68 -28.30
C LEU A 410 -11.84 -14.87 -29.24
N LEU A 411 -12.71 -14.69 -30.23
CA LEU A 411 -13.01 -15.74 -31.21
C LEU A 411 -11.78 -16.08 -32.08
N ARG A 412 -11.04 -15.07 -32.58
CA ARG A 412 -9.78 -15.31 -33.32
C ARG A 412 -8.74 -16.04 -32.50
N HIS A 413 -8.62 -15.71 -31.22
CA HIS A 413 -7.65 -16.33 -30.32
C HIS A 413 -7.92 -17.84 -30.17
N LEU A 414 -9.19 -18.22 -29.96
CA LEU A 414 -9.61 -19.62 -29.83
C LEU A 414 -9.42 -20.41 -31.13
N GLU A 415 -9.76 -19.82 -32.27
CA GLU A 415 -9.56 -20.41 -33.60
C GLU A 415 -8.07 -20.66 -33.88
N THR A 416 -7.21 -19.66 -33.60
CA THR A 416 -5.75 -19.76 -33.77
C THR A 416 -5.15 -20.87 -32.90
N LEU A 417 -5.66 -21.07 -31.68
CA LEU A 417 -5.30 -22.19 -30.81
C LEU A 417 -5.69 -23.56 -31.39
N GLU A 418 -6.87 -23.68 -32.02
CA GLU A 418 -7.30 -24.93 -32.66
C GLU A 418 -6.49 -25.26 -33.93
N ASP A 419 -6.27 -24.28 -34.80
CA ASP A 419 -5.50 -24.47 -36.04
C ASP A 419 -4.03 -24.83 -35.75
N THR A 420 -3.45 -24.23 -34.72
CA THR A 420 -2.09 -24.57 -34.24
C THR A 420 -2.04 -26.02 -33.72
N ARG A 421 -3.07 -26.47 -32.98
CA ARG A 421 -3.17 -27.85 -32.45
C ARG A 421 -3.39 -28.89 -33.56
N ARG A 422 -4.14 -28.57 -34.62
CA ARG A 422 -4.48 -29.52 -35.69
C ARG A 422 -3.41 -29.67 -36.77
N SER A 423 -2.69 -28.60 -37.11
CA SER A 423 -1.84 -28.58 -38.33
C SER A 423 -0.33 -28.61 -38.06
N GLY A 424 0.12 -28.25 -36.85
CA GLY A 424 1.55 -28.12 -36.52
C GLY A 424 2.30 -27.06 -37.34
N LYS A 425 1.60 -26.20 -38.08
CA LYS A 425 2.18 -25.14 -38.94
C LYS A 425 1.34 -23.87 -38.83
N ASN A 426 1.95 -22.73 -39.15
CA ASN A 426 1.25 -21.46 -39.17
C ASN A 426 0.31 -21.39 -40.38
N VAL A 427 -0.99 -21.55 -40.14
CA VAL A 427 -2.07 -21.20 -41.06
C VAL A 427 -3.04 -20.32 -40.30
N ALA A 428 -2.92 -19.00 -40.48
CA ALA A 428 -3.96 -18.07 -40.05
C ALA A 428 -5.14 -18.19 -41.02
N SER A 429 -6.06 -19.12 -40.74
CA SER A 429 -7.37 -19.18 -41.41
C SER A 429 -8.08 -17.83 -41.31
N LYS A 430 -9.00 -17.53 -42.23
CA LYS A 430 -9.91 -16.39 -42.07
C LYS A 430 -11.01 -16.82 -41.09
N LEU A 431 -11.42 -15.94 -40.15
CA LEU A 431 -12.47 -16.28 -39.17
C LEU A 431 -13.67 -16.84 -39.93
N CYS A 432 -14.20 -17.99 -39.51
CA CYS A 432 -15.50 -18.44 -39.98
C CYS A 432 -16.55 -17.38 -39.59
N PRO A 433 -17.13 -16.61 -40.55
CA PRO A 433 -17.94 -15.43 -40.24
C PRO A 433 -19.15 -15.77 -39.36
N ASP A 434 -19.72 -16.95 -39.64
CA ASP A 434 -20.86 -17.59 -39.00
C ASP A 434 -20.81 -17.56 -37.46
N TYR A 435 -19.62 -17.63 -36.83
CA TYR A 435 -19.52 -17.61 -35.36
C TYR A 435 -19.78 -16.24 -34.75
N LEU A 436 -19.20 -15.18 -35.32
CA LEU A 436 -19.39 -13.82 -34.79
C LEU A 436 -20.79 -13.31 -35.13
N ASP A 437 -21.29 -13.67 -36.31
CA ASP A 437 -22.65 -13.36 -36.73
C ASP A 437 -23.68 -14.04 -35.82
N ALA A 438 -23.49 -15.32 -35.45
CA ALA A 438 -24.36 -16.01 -34.49
C ALA A 438 -24.41 -15.35 -33.10
N PHE A 439 -23.31 -14.75 -32.62
CA PHE A 439 -23.33 -13.95 -31.39
C PHE A 439 -24.14 -12.67 -31.58
N LEU A 440 -23.86 -11.92 -32.65
CA LEU A 440 -24.50 -10.64 -32.93
C LEU A 440 -26.01 -10.77 -33.16
N GLU A 441 -26.46 -11.83 -33.84
CA GLU A 441 -27.89 -12.16 -34.05
C GLU A 441 -28.62 -12.46 -32.73
N ASN A 442 -27.93 -13.05 -31.75
CA ASN A 442 -28.45 -13.26 -30.40
C ASN A 442 -28.31 -12.00 -29.50
N GLY A 443 -27.93 -10.85 -30.06
CA GLY A 443 -27.75 -9.59 -29.35
C GLY A 443 -26.47 -9.51 -28.50
N LEU A 444 -25.54 -10.45 -28.69
CA LEU A 444 -24.32 -10.57 -27.90
C LEU A 444 -23.16 -9.81 -28.56
N SER A 445 -22.42 -9.06 -27.75
CA SER A 445 -21.38 -8.13 -28.22
C SER A 445 -20.31 -7.90 -27.15
N ASP A 446 -19.34 -7.02 -27.39
CA ASP A 446 -18.38 -6.57 -26.36
C ASP A 446 -19.05 -6.05 -25.08
N ARG A 447 -20.31 -5.58 -25.15
CA ARG A 447 -21.10 -5.15 -23.98
C ARG A 447 -21.56 -6.31 -23.09
N SER A 448 -21.54 -7.53 -23.63
CA SER A 448 -21.95 -8.77 -22.98
C SER A 448 -20.78 -9.50 -22.33
N LEU A 449 -19.56 -8.95 -22.38
CA LEU A 449 -18.41 -9.42 -21.62
C LEU A 449 -18.56 -9.04 -20.12
N PRO A 450 -18.30 -9.97 -19.18
CA PRO A 450 -18.01 -11.39 -19.39
C PRO A 450 -19.28 -12.21 -19.69
N PHE A 451 -19.20 -13.05 -20.71
CA PHE A 451 -20.22 -14.03 -21.08
C PHE A 451 -20.38 -15.12 -20.01
N SER A 452 -21.57 -15.70 -19.93
CA SER A 452 -21.92 -16.82 -19.04
C SER A 452 -22.47 -18.00 -19.83
N GLN A 453 -22.29 -19.22 -19.30
CA GLN A 453 -22.62 -20.47 -19.99
C GLN A 453 -24.09 -20.60 -20.43
N THR A 454 -25.00 -19.91 -19.74
CA THR A 454 -26.46 -19.98 -19.96
C THR A 454 -26.95 -19.26 -21.21
N HIS A 455 -26.10 -18.45 -21.87
CA HIS A 455 -26.51 -17.60 -23.00
C HIS A 455 -25.54 -17.64 -24.20
N LEU A 456 -24.67 -18.65 -24.31
CA LEU A 456 -23.75 -18.79 -25.46
C LEU A 456 -24.43 -19.49 -26.65
N PRO A 457 -24.48 -18.87 -27.84
CA PRO A 457 -25.10 -19.45 -29.02
C PRO A 457 -24.16 -20.47 -29.68
N VAL A 458 -24.72 -21.64 -30.01
CA VAL A 458 -24.05 -22.79 -30.63
C VAL A 458 -22.96 -23.42 -29.74
N ASP A 459 -22.70 -24.72 -29.91
CA ASP A 459 -21.53 -25.40 -29.37
C ASP A 459 -20.84 -26.15 -30.52
N PRO A 460 -19.77 -25.60 -31.12
CA PRO A 460 -19.21 -26.15 -32.36
C PRO A 460 -18.35 -27.41 -32.15
N SER A 461 -17.94 -27.71 -30.91
CA SER A 461 -17.26 -28.95 -30.55
C SER A 461 -17.32 -29.19 -29.04
N GLU A 462 -17.21 -30.46 -28.61
CA GLU A 462 -17.11 -30.85 -27.20
C GLU A 462 -16.14 -29.95 -26.42
N GLY A 463 -16.63 -29.34 -25.34
CA GLY A 463 -15.86 -28.43 -24.49
C GLY A 463 -15.48 -27.07 -25.11
N TRP A 464 -16.01 -26.67 -26.27
CA TRP A 464 -15.74 -25.33 -26.83
C TRP A 464 -16.26 -24.22 -25.92
N LYS A 465 -17.50 -24.34 -25.40
CA LYS A 465 -18.06 -23.36 -24.45
C LYS A 465 -17.18 -23.17 -23.22
N THR A 466 -16.63 -24.24 -22.66
CA THR A 466 -15.71 -24.17 -21.52
C THR A 466 -14.46 -23.38 -21.87
N ARG A 467 -13.80 -23.71 -22.99
CA ARG A 467 -12.60 -23.01 -23.48
C ARG A 467 -12.87 -21.54 -23.84
N PHE A 468 -14.05 -21.24 -24.39
CA PHE A 468 -14.50 -19.88 -24.67
C PHE A 468 -14.65 -19.07 -23.38
N LEU A 469 -15.31 -19.63 -22.36
CA LEU A 469 -15.48 -18.99 -21.05
C LEU A 469 -14.15 -18.80 -20.32
N GLU A 470 -13.25 -19.79 -20.38
CA GLU A 470 -11.89 -19.71 -19.84
C GLU A 470 -11.08 -18.59 -20.50
N ALA A 471 -11.11 -18.48 -21.83
CA ALA A 471 -10.30 -17.52 -22.59
C ALA A 471 -10.74 -16.05 -22.45
N GLN A 472 -11.88 -15.74 -21.82
CA GLN A 472 -12.36 -14.35 -21.70
C GLN A 472 -11.40 -13.42 -20.95
N HIS A 473 -10.60 -13.96 -20.02
CA HIS A 473 -9.59 -13.20 -19.28
C HIS A 473 -8.52 -12.54 -20.17
N ILE A 474 -8.39 -12.99 -21.42
CA ILE A 474 -7.46 -12.51 -22.43
C ILE A 474 -7.92 -11.16 -23.02
N VAL A 475 -9.23 -10.87 -22.97
CA VAL A 475 -9.85 -9.65 -23.53
C VAL A 475 -10.60 -8.78 -22.52
N CYS A 476 -10.89 -9.28 -21.32
CA CYS A 476 -11.43 -8.49 -20.22
C CYS A 476 -10.32 -7.69 -19.52
N ASP A 477 -10.39 -6.35 -19.57
CA ASP A 477 -9.43 -5.52 -18.84
C ASP A 477 -9.61 -5.74 -17.33
N SER A 478 -8.61 -6.44 -16.80
CA SER A 478 -8.54 -6.93 -15.44
C SER A 478 -7.41 -6.25 -14.66
N SER A 479 -6.68 -5.33 -15.29
CA SER A 479 -5.57 -4.61 -14.65
C SER A 479 -6.06 -3.74 -13.50
N ASP A 480 -7.12 -2.96 -13.74
CA ASP A 480 -7.81 -2.13 -12.74
C ASP A 480 -8.46 -2.96 -11.63
N LEU A 481 -9.12 -4.08 -11.98
CA LEU A 481 -9.81 -4.90 -10.97
C LEU A 481 -8.84 -5.68 -10.07
N ILE A 482 -7.75 -6.21 -10.64
CA ILE A 482 -6.63 -6.82 -9.89
C ILE A 482 -5.95 -5.76 -9.02
N GLN A 483 -5.69 -4.56 -9.56
CA GLN A 483 -5.14 -3.45 -8.78
C GLN A 483 -6.05 -3.04 -7.61
N MET A 484 -7.35 -3.01 -7.81
CA MET A 484 -8.33 -2.71 -6.77
C MET A 484 -8.36 -3.78 -5.68
N MET A 485 -8.40 -5.08 -6.03
CA MET A 485 -8.50 -6.17 -5.05
C MET A 485 -7.18 -6.51 -4.36
N CYS A 486 -6.04 -6.35 -5.03
CA CYS A 486 -4.72 -6.66 -4.45
C CYS A 486 -4.08 -5.48 -3.69
N LEU A 487 -4.46 -4.22 -3.99
CA LEU A 487 -3.84 -3.03 -3.39
C LEU A 487 -4.81 -2.13 -2.58
N GLY A 488 -6.07 -2.55 -2.38
CA GLY A 488 -7.02 -1.85 -1.50
C GLY A 488 -7.39 -0.42 -1.93
N LYS A 489 -7.21 -0.11 -3.22
CA LYS A 489 -7.51 1.21 -3.80
C LYS A 489 -9.02 1.42 -3.95
N HIS A 490 -9.44 2.68 -3.90
CA HIS A 490 -10.82 3.07 -4.22
C HIS A 490 -10.97 3.33 -5.72
N MET A 491 -11.97 2.74 -6.37
CA MET A 491 -12.25 2.90 -7.81
C MET A 491 -13.47 3.77 -8.11
N THR A 492 -13.58 4.27 -9.34
CA THR A 492 -14.80 4.96 -9.82
C THR A 492 -15.26 4.41 -11.17
N PHE A 493 -16.42 3.78 -11.20
CA PHE A 493 -17.05 3.21 -12.39
C PHE A 493 -17.93 4.27 -13.08
N ALA A 494 -17.33 4.99 -14.04
CA ALA A 494 -17.96 6.12 -14.71
C ALA A 494 -18.89 5.75 -15.89
N LYS A 495 -18.76 4.54 -16.47
CA LYS A 495 -19.51 4.10 -17.68
C LYS A 495 -19.88 2.62 -17.72
N SER A 496 -19.10 1.74 -17.09
CA SER A 496 -19.38 0.30 -16.98
C SER A 496 -20.19 0.00 -15.72
N SER A 497 -21.04 -1.03 -15.75
CA SER A 497 -21.72 -1.50 -14.54
C SER A 497 -20.74 -2.29 -13.67
N PRO A 498 -20.63 -2.01 -12.36
CA PRO A 498 -19.83 -2.83 -11.44
C PRO A 498 -20.32 -4.29 -11.36
N ASP A 499 -21.60 -4.55 -11.66
CA ASP A 499 -22.17 -5.89 -11.65
C ASP A 499 -21.64 -6.80 -12.78
N ASN A 500 -20.99 -6.24 -13.81
CA ASN A 500 -20.23 -7.02 -14.81
C ASN A 500 -19.00 -7.69 -14.19
N TYR A 501 -18.49 -7.16 -13.07
CA TYR A 501 -17.29 -7.63 -12.37
C TYR A 501 -17.60 -8.35 -11.05
N PHE A 502 -18.74 -8.03 -10.45
CA PHE A 502 -19.19 -8.52 -9.16
C PHE A 502 -20.59 -9.14 -9.27
N ILE A 503 -20.63 -10.45 -9.57
CA ILE A 503 -21.88 -11.17 -9.76
C ILE A 503 -22.50 -11.43 -8.39
N ARG A 504 -23.72 -10.90 -8.17
CA ARG A 504 -24.52 -11.16 -6.98
C ARG A 504 -24.94 -12.64 -6.93
N GLN A 505 -24.54 -13.33 -5.87
CA GLN A 505 -25.03 -14.67 -5.54
C GLN A 505 -26.29 -14.62 -4.65
N LYS A 506 -26.27 -13.84 -3.56
CA LYS A 506 -27.35 -13.78 -2.57
C LYS A 506 -27.44 -12.38 -1.96
N ARG A 507 -28.65 -11.85 -1.81
CA ARG A 507 -28.90 -10.66 -0.98
C ARG A 507 -28.84 -11.10 0.50
N ILE A 508 -27.99 -10.46 1.30
CA ILE A 508 -27.84 -10.77 2.73
C ILE A 508 -28.80 -9.90 3.54
N ALA A 509 -28.71 -8.57 3.37
CA ALA A 509 -29.52 -7.60 4.09
C ALA A 509 -29.80 -6.38 3.22
N ALA A 510 -30.86 -5.63 3.52
CA ALA A 510 -31.13 -4.34 2.87
C ALA A 510 -31.94 -3.40 3.76
N THR A 511 -31.67 -2.11 3.62
CA THR A 511 -32.43 -1.00 4.18
C THR A 511 -32.86 -0.08 3.02
N GLU A 512 -33.58 1.00 3.32
CA GLU A 512 -33.87 2.03 2.31
C GLU A 512 -32.59 2.73 1.78
N ARG A 513 -31.51 2.75 2.57
CA ARG A 513 -30.30 3.55 2.27
C ARG A 513 -29.11 2.70 1.82
N SER A 514 -29.08 1.43 2.20
CA SER A 514 -27.96 0.53 1.96
C SER A 514 -28.40 -0.91 1.68
N GLU A 515 -27.53 -1.70 1.05
CA GLU A 515 -27.77 -3.12 0.75
C GLU A 515 -26.48 -3.91 0.87
N VAL A 516 -26.54 -5.07 1.51
CA VAL A 516 -25.43 -6.02 1.61
C VAL A 516 -25.74 -7.26 0.77
N ASP A 517 -24.88 -7.59 -0.20
CA ASP A 517 -24.98 -8.79 -1.02
C ASP A 517 -23.69 -9.64 -1.00
N LYS A 518 -23.86 -10.97 -0.95
CA LYS A 518 -22.81 -11.94 -1.27
C LYS A 518 -22.56 -11.89 -2.77
N ILE A 519 -21.32 -11.64 -3.15
CA ILE A 519 -20.87 -11.55 -4.54
C ILE A 519 -19.70 -12.51 -4.81
N VAL A 520 -19.48 -12.83 -6.08
CA VAL A 520 -18.21 -13.42 -6.57
C VAL A 520 -17.60 -12.46 -7.59
N CYS A 521 -16.27 -12.32 -7.54
CA CYS A 521 -15.54 -11.57 -8.54
C CYS A 521 -15.23 -12.45 -9.76
N VAL A 522 -15.46 -11.96 -10.97
CA VAL A 522 -15.22 -12.72 -12.21
C VAL A 522 -13.72 -12.86 -12.56
N LEU A 523 -12.83 -12.19 -11.83
CA LEU A 523 -11.40 -12.09 -12.14
C LEU A 523 -10.47 -12.66 -11.04
N GLY A 524 -11.01 -13.36 -10.04
CA GLY A 524 -10.25 -13.89 -8.91
C GLY A 524 -10.66 -15.32 -8.52
N GLU A 525 -10.07 -15.81 -7.42
CA GLU A 525 -10.38 -17.13 -6.84
C GLU A 525 -11.88 -17.30 -6.52
N THR A 526 -12.33 -18.56 -6.44
CA THR A 526 -13.74 -18.97 -6.28
C THR A 526 -14.43 -18.49 -5.00
N GLU A 527 -13.70 -17.86 -4.08
CA GLU A 527 -14.20 -17.43 -2.79
C GLU A 527 -15.09 -16.17 -2.88
N PRO A 528 -16.20 -16.14 -2.11
CA PRO A 528 -17.16 -15.05 -2.17
C PRO A 528 -16.74 -13.86 -1.29
N TYR A 529 -17.21 -12.68 -1.67
CA TYR A 529 -17.02 -11.42 -0.94
C TYR A 529 -18.36 -10.84 -0.48
N ALA A 530 -18.33 -10.05 0.60
CA ALA A 530 -19.48 -9.28 1.06
C ALA A 530 -19.39 -7.88 0.44
N ARG A 531 -20.40 -7.48 -0.32
CA ARG A 531 -20.51 -6.13 -0.89
C ARG A 531 -21.57 -5.32 -0.14
N LYS A 532 -21.18 -4.21 0.49
CA LYS A 532 -22.09 -3.23 1.12
C LYS A 532 -22.19 -2.02 0.19
N ARG A 533 -23.38 -1.76 -0.37
CA ARG A 533 -23.70 -0.57 -1.18
C ARG A 533 -24.49 0.46 -0.38
N PHE A 534 -24.27 1.74 -0.67
CA PHE A 534 -25.03 2.89 -0.19
C PHE A 534 -25.63 3.64 -1.37
N PHE A 535 -26.95 3.81 -1.41
CA PHE A 535 -27.66 4.28 -2.61
C PHE A 535 -27.75 5.82 -2.71
N LYS A 536 -27.42 6.35 -3.89
CA LYS A 536 -27.50 7.79 -4.22
C LYS A 536 -28.90 8.27 -4.60
N ARG A 537 -29.83 7.39 -4.97
CA ARG A 537 -31.18 7.80 -5.43
C ARG A 537 -32.16 8.20 -4.32
N VAL A 538 -31.85 7.91 -3.06
CA VAL A 538 -32.65 8.32 -1.88
C VAL A 538 -32.23 9.73 -1.38
N MET A 539 -31.37 10.42 -2.15
CA MET A 539 -30.79 11.72 -1.80
C MET A 539 -31.68 12.90 -2.19
N THR A 540 -32.77 13.08 -1.45
CA THR A 540 -33.53 14.35 -1.39
C THR A 540 -33.12 15.23 -0.20
N GLY A 541 -32.04 14.86 0.52
CA GLY A 541 -31.49 15.60 1.66
C GLY A 541 -29.96 15.48 1.75
N ASP A 542 -29.36 16.33 2.59
CA ASP A 542 -27.92 16.62 2.74
C ASP A 542 -26.92 15.50 2.32
N ASN A 543 -26.51 15.57 1.05
CA ASN A 543 -25.52 14.69 0.40
C ASN A 543 -24.20 14.56 1.20
N SER A 544 -23.85 15.57 2.01
CA SER A 544 -22.58 15.58 2.74
C SER A 544 -22.53 14.56 3.88
N SER A 545 -23.67 14.04 4.33
CA SER A 545 -23.77 13.12 5.46
C SER A 545 -23.41 11.68 5.11
N ILE A 546 -24.00 11.12 4.04
CA ILE A 546 -23.77 9.74 3.60
C ILE A 546 -22.38 9.57 2.98
N ALA A 547 -21.93 10.53 2.16
CA ALA A 547 -20.57 10.54 1.62
C ALA A 547 -19.52 10.52 2.75
N ARG A 548 -19.73 11.33 3.80
CA ARG A 548 -18.88 11.36 4.99
C ARG A 548 -18.95 10.06 5.82
N SER A 549 -20.10 9.40 5.90
CA SER A 549 -20.21 8.06 6.52
C SER A 549 -19.37 7.04 5.78
N PHE A 550 -19.49 7.00 4.45
CA PHE A 550 -18.72 6.10 3.58
C PHE A 550 -17.21 6.38 3.62
N GLU A 551 -16.80 7.65 3.59
CA GLU A 551 -15.40 8.06 3.75
C GLU A 551 -14.84 7.66 5.13
N ASN A 552 -15.61 7.88 6.20
CA ASN A 552 -15.25 7.45 7.55
C ASN A 552 -15.15 5.92 7.65
N GLU A 553 -16.10 5.16 7.08
CA GLU A 553 -16.10 3.69 7.12
C GLU A 553 -14.88 3.14 6.37
N ILE A 554 -14.53 3.69 5.19
CA ILE A 554 -13.30 3.37 4.47
C ILE A 554 -12.06 3.70 5.33
N GLU A 555 -12.00 4.89 5.92
CA GLU A 555 -10.82 5.31 6.69
C GLU A 555 -10.62 4.44 7.93
N ASN A 556 -11.71 4.11 8.65
CA ASN A 556 -11.65 3.26 9.83
C ASN A 556 -11.31 1.81 9.45
N LEU A 557 -11.97 1.21 8.46
CA LEU A 557 -11.65 -0.15 8.01
C LEU A 557 -10.22 -0.29 7.44
N LYS A 558 -9.66 0.76 6.81
CA LYS A 558 -8.25 0.76 6.38
C LYS A 558 -7.25 0.80 7.53
N ARG A 559 -7.63 1.34 8.69
CA ARG A 559 -6.79 1.39 9.91
C ARG A 559 -6.88 0.09 10.73
N ILE A 560 -7.96 -0.67 10.58
CA ILE A 560 -8.26 -1.86 11.37
C ILE A 560 -7.82 -3.11 10.61
N VAL A 561 -6.61 -3.58 10.88
CA VAL A 561 -6.11 -4.87 10.42
C VAL A 561 -5.95 -5.79 11.63
N ASN A 562 -6.98 -6.58 11.90
CA ASN A 562 -7.02 -7.55 12.99
C ASN A 562 -7.86 -8.77 12.57
N HIS A 563 -7.49 -9.97 13.03
CA HIS A 563 -8.14 -11.22 12.62
C HIS A 563 -9.57 -11.41 13.16
N HIS A 564 -10.02 -10.55 14.08
CA HIS A 564 -11.39 -10.47 14.59
C HIS A 564 -12.14 -9.21 14.09
N CYS A 565 -11.70 -8.59 13.01
CA CYS A 565 -12.43 -7.52 12.33
C CYS A 565 -12.60 -7.86 10.85
N VAL A 566 -13.70 -7.44 10.25
CA VAL A 566 -13.93 -7.62 8.81
C VAL A 566 -12.88 -6.85 8.01
N LYS A 567 -12.21 -7.52 7.07
CA LYS A 567 -11.19 -6.92 6.22
C LYS A 567 -11.83 -6.23 5.02
N LEU A 568 -11.56 -4.94 4.85
CA LEU A 568 -11.82 -4.24 3.59
C LEU A 568 -10.83 -4.75 2.53
N VAL A 569 -11.38 -5.36 1.48
CA VAL A 569 -10.61 -5.83 0.30
C VAL A 569 -10.49 -4.70 -0.72
N ALA A 570 -11.60 -4.03 -1.01
CA ALA A 570 -11.68 -2.98 -2.00
C ALA A 570 -12.85 -2.02 -1.70
N SER A 571 -12.88 -0.88 -2.39
CA SER A 571 -14.06 0.00 -2.40
C SER A 571 -14.22 0.65 -3.77
N TYR A 572 -15.44 1.02 -4.13
CA TYR A 572 -15.71 1.72 -5.39
C TYR A 572 -16.88 2.69 -5.29
N THR A 573 -16.97 3.58 -6.27
CA THR A 573 -18.12 4.48 -6.48
C THR A 573 -18.65 4.28 -7.90
N ASP A 574 -19.97 4.21 -8.07
CA ASP A 574 -20.63 4.18 -9.38
C ASP A 574 -21.67 5.32 -9.52
N HIS A 575 -22.40 5.38 -10.63
CA HIS A 575 -23.41 6.42 -10.88
C HIS A 575 -24.59 6.42 -9.88
N SER A 576 -24.89 5.28 -9.27
CA SER A 576 -26.04 4.98 -8.42
C SER A 576 -25.68 4.71 -6.95
N SER A 577 -24.44 4.30 -6.65
CA SER A 577 -24.04 3.87 -5.31
C SER A 577 -22.58 4.18 -4.95
N PHE A 578 -22.28 4.10 -3.66
CA PHE A 578 -20.95 3.90 -3.11
C PHE A 578 -20.88 2.46 -2.58
N ALA A 579 -19.73 1.77 -2.67
CA ALA A 579 -19.62 0.36 -2.32
C ALA A 579 -18.32 -0.02 -1.61
N LEU A 580 -18.42 -0.93 -0.63
CA LEU A 580 -17.31 -1.62 0.02
C LEU A 580 -17.34 -3.11 -0.33
N ILE A 581 -16.17 -3.68 -0.58
CA ILE A 581 -15.95 -5.12 -0.78
C ILE A 581 -15.15 -5.65 0.41
N MET A 582 -15.68 -6.66 1.06
CA MET A 582 -15.20 -7.15 2.36
C MET A 582 -15.03 -8.67 2.37
N SER A 583 -14.14 -9.15 3.24
CA SER A 583 -13.85 -10.58 3.41
C SER A 583 -13.56 -10.89 4.89
N PRO A 584 -13.90 -12.10 5.37
CA PRO A 584 -14.66 -13.16 4.68
C PRO A 584 -16.18 -12.89 4.66
N VAL A 585 -16.94 -13.69 3.90
CA VAL A 585 -18.41 -13.72 3.99
C VAL A 585 -18.82 -14.63 5.13
N ALA A 586 -19.21 -14.03 6.25
CA ALA A 586 -19.66 -14.80 7.41
C ALA A 586 -20.95 -15.58 7.13
N ARG A 587 -21.12 -16.69 7.86
CA ARG A 587 -22.29 -17.57 7.77
C ARG A 587 -23.49 -17.01 8.56
N TYR A 588 -23.22 -16.38 9.70
CA TYR A 588 -24.22 -15.79 10.59
C TYR A 588 -23.79 -14.39 11.07
N ASN A 589 -24.74 -13.58 11.52
CA ASN A 589 -24.47 -12.59 12.58
C ASN A 589 -24.71 -13.24 13.95
N LEU A 590 -24.27 -12.62 15.05
CA LEU A 590 -24.34 -13.23 16.37
C LEU A 590 -25.79 -13.37 16.88
N SER A 591 -26.73 -12.49 16.51
CA SER A 591 -28.16 -12.68 16.84
C SER A 591 -28.68 -13.99 16.26
N ASP A 592 -28.45 -14.20 14.95
CA ASP A 592 -28.90 -15.39 14.25
C ASP A 592 -28.15 -16.64 14.74
N TYR A 593 -26.85 -16.52 15.05
CA TYR A 593 -26.07 -17.60 15.64
C TYR A 593 -26.64 -18.02 16.99
N LEU A 594 -26.87 -17.08 17.92
CA LEU A 594 -27.40 -17.37 19.26
C LEU A 594 -28.83 -17.95 19.23
N LYS A 595 -29.60 -17.68 18.18
CA LYS A 595 -30.92 -18.27 17.93
C LYS A 595 -30.83 -19.68 17.31
N GLU A 596 -29.79 -19.94 16.53
CA GLU A 596 -29.51 -21.25 15.91
C GLU A 596 -28.87 -22.26 16.89
N VAL A 597 -28.19 -21.80 17.96
CA VAL A 597 -27.70 -22.67 19.05
C VAL A 597 -28.88 -23.24 19.84
N THR A 598 -29.47 -24.29 19.28
CA THR A 598 -30.41 -25.16 19.98
C THR A 598 -29.65 -26.05 20.97
N SER A 599 -30.34 -26.53 22.02
CA SER A 599 -29.79 -27.38 23.09
C SER A 599 -29.43 -28.82 22.65
N SER A 600 -29.11 -29.00 21.37
CA SER A 600 -28.74 -30.27 20.73
C SER A 600 -27.55 -30.17 19.76
N ASP A 601 -27.01 -28.96 19.52
CA ASP A 601 -25.82 -28.75 18.68
C ASP A 601 -24.63 -28.28 19.55
N ASP A 602 -24.05 -29.24 20.28
CA ASP A 602 -22.92 -29.02 21.20
C ASP A 602 -21.71 -28.36 20.52
N ASP A 603 -21.51 -28.63 19.22
CA ASP A 603 -20.40 -28.07 18.44
C ASP A 603 -20.53 -26.55 18.31
N LEU A 604 -21.72 -26.01 18.03
CA LEU A 604 -21.94 -24.56 17.96
C LEU A 604 -21.86 -23.87 19.34
N ALA A 605 -22.38 -24.53 20.38
CA ALA A 605 -22.30 -24.00 21.76
C ALA A 605 -20.85 -23.93 22.28
N SER A 606 -19.98 -24.84 21.82
CA SER A 606 -18.59 -24.96 22.27
C SER A 606 -17.74 -23.68 22.09
N TYR A 607 -18.05 -22.86 21.07
CA TYR A 607 -17.31 -21.63 20.75
C TYR A 607 -17.71 -20.41 21.58
N LEU A 608 -18.89 -20.42 22.21
CA LEU A 608 -19.44 -19.26 22.95
C LEU A 608 -18.50 -18.70 24.04
N PRO A 609 -17.78 -19.53 24.84
CA PRO A 609 -16.78 -19.02 25.80
C PRO A 609 -15.63 -18.30 25.10
N ASN A 610 -15.17 -18.83 23.96
CA ASN A 610 -14.08 -18.24 23.18
C ASN A 610 -14.47 -16.87 22.61
N PHE A 611 -15.75 -16.62 22.33
CA PHE A 611 -16.20 -15.33 21.81
C PHE A 611 -15.98 -14.19 22.82
N LEU A 612 -16.10 -14.45 24.12
CA LEU A 612 -15.96 -13.44 25.17
C LEU A 612 -14.57 -12.79 25.15
N GLY A 613 -13.49 -13.57 25.30
CA GLY A 613 -12.13 -13.04 25.27
C GLY A 613 -11.67 -12.56 23.90
N CYS A 614 -12.17 -13.17 22.81
CA CYS A 614 -11.94 -12.67 21.45
C CYS A 614 -12.53 -11.26 21.26
N LEU A 615 -13.77 -11.03 21.68
CA LEU A 615 -14.42 -9.71 21.64
C LEU A 615 -13.72 -8.71 22.55
N SER A 616 -13.33 -9.09 23.78
CA SER A 616 -12.53 -8.22 24.67
C SER A 616 -11.22 -7.78 24.02
N ARG A 617 -10.50 -8.70 23.35
CA ARG A 617 -9.26 -8.40 22.64
C ARG A 617 -9.49 -7.52 21.42
N THR A 618 -10.55 -7.77 20.67
CA THR A 618 -10.97 -6.94 19.52
C THR A 618 -11.25 -5.51 19.97
N LEU A 619 -11.96 -5.35 21.09
CA LEU A 619 -12.29 -4.05 21.65
C LEU A 619 -11.04 -3.33 22.18
N TRP A 620 -10.12 -4.05 22.83
CA TRP A 620 -8.81 -3.51 23.24
C TRP A 620 -7.99 -3.02 22.05
N PHE A 621 -7.97 -3.77 20.95
CA PHE A 621 -7.28 -3.38 19.73
C PHE A 621 -7.85 -2.07 19.15
N ILE A 622 -9.17 -1.96 18.92
CA ILE A 622 -9.74 -0.74 18.32
C ILE A 622 -9.65 0.47 19.26
N HIS A 623 -9.79 0.28 20.58
CA HIS A 623 -9.56 1.35 21.56
C HIS A 623 -8.11 1.83 21.55
N GLY A 624 -7.14 0.92 21.35
CA GLY A 624 -5.72 1.25 21.13
C GLY A 624 -5.47 2.09 19.87
N GLN A 625 -6.25 1.87 18.80
CA GLN A 625 -6.22 2.69 17.58
C GLN A 625 -6.93 4.05 17.71
N LYS A 626 -7.30 4.45 18.94
CA LYS A 626 -8.09 5.67 19.24
C LYS A 626 -9.42 5.72 18.46
N LEU A 627 -10.09 4.57 18.37
CA LEU A 627 -11.40 4.39 17.74
C LEU A 627 -12.42 3.84 18.76
N ARG A 628 -13.65 4.34 18.68
CA ARG A 628 -14.83 3.88 19.46
C ARG A 628 -15.83 3.30 18.47
N HIS A 629 -16.40 2.13 18.75
CA HIS A 629 -17.32 1.44 17.82
C HIS A 629 -18.71 2.09 17.81
N ARG A 630 -19.24 2.43 19.00
CA ARG A 630 -20.52 3.15 19.25
C ARG A 630 -21.82 2.42 18.91
N ASP A 631 -21.78 1.34 18.13
CA ASP A 631 -22.95 0.50 17.83
C ASP A 631 -22.58 -1.00 17.94
N ILE A 632 -22.06 -1.40 19.11
CA ILE A 632 -21.79 -2.82 19.43
C ILE A 632 -23.12 -3.48 19.78
N LYS A 633 -23.47 -4.52 19.02
CA LYS A 633 -24.69 -5.31 19.16
C LYS A 633 -24.51 -6.64 18.40
N PRO A 634 -25.32 -7.68 18.65
CA PRO A 634 -25.17 -8.99 18.02
C PRO A 634 -25.24 -8.96 16.48
N GLU A 635 -26.04 -8.05 15.90
CA GLU A 635 -26.18 -7.93 14.44
C GLU A 635 -24.88 -7.43 13.77
N ASN A 636 -24.06 -6.68 14.51
CA ASN A 636 -22.78 -6.10 14.06
C ASN A 636 -21.56 -6.96 14.45
N ILE A 637 -21.79 -8.15 15.01
CA ILE A 637 -20.77 -9.17 15.27
C ILE A 637 -21.07 -10.35 14.36
N LEU A 638 -20.20 -10.63 13.40
CA LEU A 638 -20.37 -11.73 12.47
C LEU A 638 -19.70 -13.00 13.01
N VAL A 639 -20.27 -14.17 12.67
CA VAL A 639 -19.74 -15.48 13.06
C VAL A 639 -19.48 -16.34 11.84
N HIS A 640 -18.25 -16.86 11.74
CA HIS A 640 -17.78 -17.73 10.66
C HIS A 640 -16.76 -18.72 11.22
N ASP A 641 -17.02 -20.01 11.02
CA ASP A 641 -16.09 -21.11 11.32
C ASP A 641 -15.49 -21.05 12.73
N GLY A 642 -16.35 -20.85 13.73
CA GLY A 642 -15.97 -20.74 15.14
C GLY A 642 -15.24 -19.45 15.53
N LYS A 643 -15.23 -18.43 14.66
CA LYS A 643 -14.61 -17.12 14.90
C LYS A 643 -15.61 -15.98 14.83
N ILE A 644 -15.40 -14.97 15.67
CA ILE A 644 -16.10 -13.68 15.60
C ILE A 644 -15.35 -12.68 14.72
N LEU A 645 -16.10 -11.80 14.06
CA LEU A 645 -15.60 -10.70 13.23
C LEU A 645 -16.48 -9.46 13.47
N LEU A 646 -15.91 -8.41 14.06
CA LEU A 646 -16.59 -7.13 14.25
C LEU A 646 -16.75 -6.37 12.92
N THR A 647 -17.93 -5.80 12.69
CA THR A 647 -18.30 -5.09 11.45
C THR A 647 -19.15 -3.84 11.72
N ASP A 648 -19.47 -3.09 10.67
CA ASP A 648 -20.36 -1.92 10.65
C ASP A 648 -19.84 -0.69 11.42
N PHE A 649 -18.72 -0.14 10.94
CA PHE A 649 -18.05 1.02 11.53
C PHE A 649 -18.68 2.38 11.16
N ASP A 650 -19.86 2.41 10.54
CA ASP A 650 -20.57 3.66 10.14
C ASP A 650 -20.81 4.63 11.31
N CYS A 651 -21.09 4.10 12.50
CA CYS A 651 -21.33 4.89 13.71
C CYS A 651 -20.06 5.27 14.49
N SER A 652 -18.90 4.75 14.08
CA SER A 652 -17.64 4.83 14.83
C SER A 652 -17.01 6.22 14.82
N TYR A 653 -16.06 6.47 15.72
CA TYR A 653 -15.46 7.81 15.89
C TYR A 653 -14.00 7.76 16.33
N SER A 654 -13.14 8.35 15.51
CA SER A 654 -11.72 8.55 15.84
C SER A 654 -11.51 9.88 16.55
N TRP A 655 -10.72 9.88 17.62
CA TRP A 655 -10.27 11.09 18.32
C TRP A 655 -8.78 11.39 18.09
N ALA A 656 -8.18 10.83 17.04
CA ALA A 656 -6.77 11.00 16.74
C ALA A 656 -6.36 12.44 16.37
N HIS A 657 -7.32 13.31 16.00
CA HIS A 657 -7.05 14.66 15.45
C HIS A 657 -7.87 15.81 16.06
N THR A 658 -8.61 15.58 17.15
CA THR A 658 -9.57 16.58 17.67
C THR A 658 -8.95 17.55 18.67
N ASN A 659 -8.57 18.75 18.19
CA ASN A 659 -8.42 19.96 19.02
C ASN A 659 -9.49 21.03 18.71
N ARG A 660 -10.54 20.65 17.96
CA ARG A 660 -11.78 21.42 17.76
C ARG A 660 -12.98 20.48 17.73
N SER A 661 -14.09 20.94 18.32
CA SER A 661 -15.36 20.22 18.35
C SER A 661 -16.19 20.51 17.09
N THR A 662 -16.74 19.48 16.45
CA THR A 662 -17.84 19.60 15.49
C THR A 662 -18.97 18.65 15.90
N THR A 663 -20.10 19.23 16.28
CA THR A 663 -21.32 18.52 16.70
C THR A 663 -22.05 17.99 15.47
N THR A 664 -21.61 16.86 14.94
CA THR A 664 -22.40 16.07 13.98
C THR A 664 -23.58 15.42 14.70
N LYS A 665 -24.81 15.60 14.19
CA LYS A 665 -26.00 14.87 14.65
C LYS A 665 -25.67 13.38 14.75
N ALA A 666 -25.95 12.77 15.90
CA ALA A 666 -25.63 11.36 16.09
C ALA A 666 -26.46 10.47 15.13
N PRO A 667 -25.86 9.37 14.61
CA PRO A 667 -26.57 8.40 13.77
C PRO A 667 -27.64 7.64 14.59
N PRO A 668 -28.59 6.95 13.92
CA PRO A 668 -29.50 6.03 14.58
C PRO A 668 -28.71 4.97 15.34
N ARG A 669 -29.08 4.69 16.60
CA ARG A 669 -28.49 3.63 17.42
C ARG A 669 -29.56 2.64 17.85
N THR A 670 -29.20 1.38 18.04
CA THR A 670 -30.08 0.41 18.70
C THR A 670 -30.06 0.65 20.20
N TRP A 671 -31.11 1.29 20.74
CA TRP A 671 -31.13 1.77 22.14
C TRP A 671 -31.04 0.67 23.20
N LYS A 672 -31.43 -0.58 22.89
CA LYS A 672 -31.35 -1.75 23.80
C LYS A 672 -29.96 -1.91 24.45
N TYR A 673 -28.90 -1.74 23.66
CA TYR A 673 -27.50 -1.91 24.08
C TYR A 673 -26.80 -0.60 24.49
N ALA A 674 -27.51 0.53 24.51
CA ALA A 674 -26.92 1.83 24.85
C ALA A 674 -26.61 1.96 26.34
N SER A 675 -25.51 2.63 26.68
CA SER A 675 -25.14 2.90 28.07
C SER A 675 -25.92 4.07 28.67
N PRO A 676 -26.10 4.13 30.01
CA PRO A 676 -26.88 5.17 30.68
C PRO A 676 -26.48 6.60 30.28
N GLU A 677 -25.18 6.87 30.16
CA GLU A 677 -24.66 8.17 29.76
C GLU A 677 -24.91 8.52 28.29
N VAL A 678 -25.00 7.52 27.40
CA VAL A 678 -25.40 7.74 26.00
C VAL A 678 -26.89 8.06 25.91
N ALA A 679 -27.71 7.36 26.69
CA ALA A 679 -29.15 7.65 26.78
C ALA A 679 -29.41 9.07 27.33
N ARG A 680 -28.70 9.48 28.37
CA ARG A 680 -28.84 10.80 29.03
C ARG A 680 -28.37 11.98 28.17
N LEU A 681 -27.25 11.85 27.45
CA LEU A 681 -26.65 12.95 26.68
C LEU A 681 -27.33 13.20 25.31
N GLY A 682 -28.09 12.23 24.81
CA GLY A 682 -28.83 12.35 23.55
C GLY A 682 -27.96 12.58 22.31
N LEU A 683 -28.61 12.94 21.19
CA LEU A 683 -27.98 12.98 19.86
C LEU A 683 -26.98 14.15 19.64
N GLN A 684 -26.67 14.96 20.66
CA GLN A 684 -26.02 16.27 20.50
C GLN A 684 -24.58 16.38 21.04
N GLU A 685 -24.15 15.56 22.00
CA GLU A 685 -22.83 15.72 22.67
C GLU A 685 -21.87 14.52 22.52
N THR A 686 -21.77 13.94 21.32
CA THR A 686 -20.99 12.70 21.11
C THR A 686 -19.50 12.77 21.47
N GLY A 687 -18.92 13.97 21.56
CA GLY A 687 -17.53 14.19 21.98
C GLY A 687 -17.22 13.78 23.43
N ARG A 688 -18.20 13.83 24.35
CA ARG A 688 -18.01 13.57 25.79
C ARG A 688 -18.07 12.10 26.21
N ILE A 689 -18.54 11.20 25.33
CA ILE A 689 -18.76 9.78 25.64
C ILE A 689 -17.41 9.03 25.71
N LYS A 690 -17.08 8.43 26.87
CA LYS A 690 -15.85 7.64 27.07
C LYS A 690 -15.89 6.29 26.33
N SER A 691 -14.73 5.64 26.17
CA SER A 691 -14.64 4.27 25.62
C SER A 691 -15.37 3.21 26.46
N SER A 692 -15.61 3.49 27.75
CA SER A 692 -16.43 2.67 28.64
C SER A 692 -17.92 2.56 28.25
N SER A 693 -18.38 3.35 27.27
CA SER A 693 -19.69 3.14 26.63
C SER A 693 -19.70 1.89 25.73
N ASP A 694 -18.64 1.65 24.95
CA ASP A 694 -18.51 0.41 24.16
C ASP A 694 -18.40 -0.82 25.09
N ILE A 695 -17.78 -0.66 26.27
CA ILE A 695 -17.67 -1.72 27.30
C ILE A 695 -19.05 -2.13 27.82
N TRP A 696 -19.92 -1.16 28.09
CA TRP A 696 -21.31 -1.45 28.50
C TRP A 696 -22.06 -2.23 27.42
N SER A 697 -22.03 -1.75 26.16
CA SER A 697 -22.71 -2.43 25.05
C SER A 697 -22.19 -3.85 24.84
N LEU A 698 -20.88 -4.08 25.03
CA LEU A 698 -20.30 -5.41 25.02
C LEU A 698 -20.75 -6.26 26.23
N GLY A 699 -20.99 -5.65 27.39
CA GLY A 699 -21.52 -6.34 28.59
C GLY A 699 -22.93 -6.88 28.37
N CYS A 700 -23.78 -6.12 27.68
CA CYS A 700 -25.10 -6.59 27.24
C CYS A 700 -24.97 -7.81 26.29
N VAL A 701 -24.07 -7.75 25.30
CA VAL A 701 -23.80 -8.88 24.39
C VAL A 701 -23.24 -10.10 25.15
N PHE A 702 -22.39 -9.89 26.15
CA PHE A 702 -21.89 -10.99 26.99
C PHE A 702 -23.01 -11.67 27.79
N LEU A 703 -23.98 -10.92 28.31
CA LEU A 703 -25.15 -11.49 28.99
C LEU A 703 -25.97 -12.40 28.06
N GLU A 704 -26.16 -12.01 26.81
CA GLU A 704 -26.84 -12.81 25.78
C GLU A 704 -26.03 -14.07 25.42
N ILE A 705 -24.72 -13.95 25.17
CA ILE A 705 -23.82 -15.10 24.92
C ILE A 705 -23.83 -16.09 26.09
N ILE A 706 -23.72 -15.62 27.33
CA ILE A 706 -23.65 -16.47 28.53
C ILE A 706 -25.00 -17.14 28.80
N THR A 707 -26.12 -16.48 28.51
CA THR A 707 -27.47 -17.08 28.62
C THR A 707 -27.57 -18.33 27.75
N VAL A 708 -27.18 -18.23 26.47
CA VAL A 708 -27.21 -19.35 25.53
C VAL A 708 -26.16 -20.41 25.86
N TRP A 709 -24.95 -20.00 26.26
CA TRP A 709 -23.91 -20.94 26.72
C TRP A 709 -24.34 -21.79 27.93
N LEU A 710 -25.18 -21.24 28.82
CA LEU A 710 -25.76 -21.97 29.95
C LEU A 710 -27.03 -22.77 29.58
N GLY A 711 -27.29 -22.98 28.28
CA GLY A 711 -28.35 -23.83 27.77
C GLY A 711 -29.76 -23.23 27.89
N ARG A 712 -29.87 -21.90 28.05
CA ARG A 712 -31.16 -21.19 28.03
C ARG A 712 -31.37 -20.50 26.68
N PRO A 713 -32.54 -20.63 26.05
CA PRO A 713 -32.80 -19.98 24.77
C PRO A 713 -32.81 -18.46 24.93
N LEU A 714 -32.32 -17.74 23.92
CA LEU A 714 -32.29 -16.27 23.94
C LEU A 714 -33.69 -15.65 24.11
N SER A 715 -34.75 -16.35 23.67
CA SER A 715 -36.13 -15.94 23.86
C SER A 715 -36.56 -15.84 25.33
N GLU A 716 -36.01 -16.65 26.25
CA GLU A 716 -36.33 -16.56 27.69
C GLU A 716 -35.84 -15.22 28.29
N LEU A 717 -34.72 -14.71 27.76
CA LEU A 717 -34.19 -13.39 28.09
C LEU A 717 -34.98 -12.28 27.37
N GLU A 718 -35.26 -12.43 26.07
CA GLU A 718 -36.08 -11.47 25.31
C GLU A 718 -37.49 -11.31 25.94
N GLU A 719 -38.14 -12.38 26.41
CA GLU A 719 -39.42 -12.32 27.14
C GLU A 719 -39.31 -11.63 28.51
N SER A 720 -38.16 -11.75 29.18
CA SER A 720 -37.94 -11.15 30.50
C SER A 720 -37.69 -9.63 30.45
N PHE A 721 -37.22 -9.11 29.32
CA PHE A 721 -36.92 -7.68 29.10
C PHE A 721 -37.87 -7.00 28.11
N GLY A 722 -38.54 -7.73 27.21
CA GLY A 722 -39.40 -7.16 26.18
C GLY A 722 -38.66 -6.18 25.26
N GLU A 723 -39.26 -5.01 25.05
CA GLU A 723 -38.64 -3.87 24.33
C GLU A 723 -37.76 -2.99 25.23
N ASP A 724 -37.68 -3.29 26.54
CA ASP A 724 -36.97 -2.46 27.51
C ASP A 724 -35.46 -2.45 27.24
N HIS A 725 -34.80 -1.33 27.52
CA HIS A 725 -33.36 -1.21 27.35
C HIS A 725 -32.63 -1.65 28.62
N TYR A 726 -31.50 -2.35 28.49
CA TYR A 726 -30.77 -2.91 29.65
C TYR A 726 -30.39 -1.86 30.72
N PHE A 727 -30.23 -0.59 30.33
CA PHE A 727 -29.92 0.51 31.26
C PHE A 727 -31.12 1.05 32.05
N GLN A 728 -32.35 0.74 31.64
CA GLN A 728 -33.58 1.18 32.32
C GLN A 728 -33.98 0.22 33.44
N GLU A 729 -33.59 -1.06 33.33
CA GLU A 729 -34.05 -2.15 34.17
C GLU A 729 -32.86 -2.91 34.83
N PRO A 730 -31.99 -2.23 35.61
CA PRO A 730 -30.82 -2.87 36.22
C PRO A 730 -31.21 -4.00 37.19
N GLU A 731 -32.32 -3.88 37.91
CA GLU A 731 -32.84 -4.94 38.79
C GLU A 731 -33.16 -6.23 38.02
N LYS A 732 -33.73 -6.13 36.80
CA LYS A 732 -33.97 -7.30 35.93
C LYS A 732 -32.66 -7.96 35.51
N VAL A 733 -31.59 -7.17 35.26
CA VAL A 733 -30.24 -7.67 34.95
C VAL A 733 -29.65 -8.45 36.13
N GLU A 734 -29.69 -7.90 37.34
CA GLU A 734 -29.20 -8.56 38.55
C GLU A 734 -29.96 -9.87 38.86
N VAL A 735 -31.29 -9.85 38.72
CA VAL A 735 -32.13 -11.06 38.86
C VAL A 735 -31.79 -12.11 37.80
N TRP A 736 -31.56 -11.70 36.55
CA TRP A 736 -31.19 -12.63 35.48
C TRP A 736 -29.81 -13.25 35.72
N ILE A 737 -28.80 -12.45 36.05
CA ILE A 737 -27.46 -12.92 36.38
C ILE A 737 -27.51 -13.90 37.56
N SER A 738 -28.31 -13.60 38.60
CA SER A 738 -28.52 -14.50 39.74
C SER A 738 -29.09 -15.86 39.31
N ARG A 739 -30.11 -15.88 38.45
CA ARG A 739 -30.69 -17.12 37.88
C ARG A 739 -29.71 -17.92 37.01
N LEU A 740 -28.77 -17.25 36.33
CA LEU A 740 -27.71 -17.90 35.57
C LEU A 740 -26.66 -18.53 36.51
N ARG A 741 -26.28 -17.85 37.60
CA ARG A 741 -25.29 -18.32 38.59
C ARG A 741 -25.65 -19.65 39.24
N GLU A 742 -26.94 -19.93 39.46
CA GLU A 742 -27.42 -21.17 40.09
C GLU A 742 -26.98 -22.45 39.37
N LYS A 743 -26.88 -22.41 38.04
CA LYS A 743 -26.51 -23.56 37.19
C LYS A 743 -25.15 -23.39 36.50
N ALA A 744 -24.44 -22.30 36.79
CA ALA A 744 -23.18 -21.97 36.14
C ALA A 744 -22.01 -22.83 36.65
N SER A 745 -21.13 -23.24 35.72
CA SER A 745 -19.78 -23.69 36.06
C SER A 745 -18.94 -22.54 36.62
N ASP A 746 -17.82 -22.82 37.27
CA ASP A 746 -16.98 -21.75 37.83
C ASP A 746 -16.40 -20.82 36.75
N LEU A 747 -16.13 -21.37 35.56
CA LEU A 747 -15.76 -20.60 34.36
C LEU A 747 -16.89 -19.64 33.93
N ALA A 748 -18.15 -20.09 33.96
CA ALA A 748 -19.30 -19.23 33.62
C ALA A 748 -19.59 -18.20 34.72
N LYS A 749 -19.38 -18.54 36.01
CA LYS A 749 -19.47 -17.57 37.12
C LYS A 749 -18.42 -16.47 36.99
N GLU A 750 -17.21 -16.79 36.53
CA GLU A 750 -16.16 -15.81 36.25
C GLU A 750 -16.58 -14.85 35.13
N ALA A 751 -17.13 -15.36 34.03
CA ALA A 751 -17.68 -14.54 32.96
C ALA A 751 -18.86 -13.65 33.42
N LEU A 752 -19.74 -14.14 34.29
CA LEU A 752 -20.82 -13.34 34.88
C LEU A 752 -20.30 -12.21 35.79
N ASN A 753 -19.19 -12.42 36.53
CA ASN A 753 -18.53 -11.34 37.27
C ASN A 753 -18.03 -10.23 36.33
N TRP A 754 -17.59 -10.57 35.11
CA TRP A 754 -17.19 -9.55 34.13
C TRP A 754 -18.40 -8.76 33.64
N VAL A 755 -19.55 -9.42 33.40
CA VAL A 755 -20.79 -8.72 33.01
C VAL A 755 -21.22 -7.72 34.09
N GLU A 756 -21.24 -8.11 35.36
CA GLU A 756 -21.54 -7.20 36.48
C GLU A 756 -20.58 -6.01 36.53
N TRP A 757 -19.29 -6.23 36.26
CA TRP A 757 -18.29 -5.15 36.21
C TRP A 757 -18.47 -4.23 34.98
N MET A 758 -18.86 -4.79 33.83
CA MET A 758 -19.10 -4.06 32.58
C MET A 758 -20.40 -3.23 32.60
N LEU A 759 -21.42 -3.69 33.33
CA LEU A 759 -22.73 -3.05 33.46
C LEU A 759 -22.86 -2.15 34.70
N GLN A 760 -21.74 -1.64 35.22
CA GLN A 760 -21.75 -0.62 36.27
C GLN A 760 -22.30 0.72 35.74
N GLU A 761 -23.24 1.35 36.46
CA GLU A 761 -23.84 2.62 36.03
C GLU A 761 -22.78 3.73 35.84
N PRO A 762 -21.84 3.97 36.80
CA PRO A 762 -20.81 4.99 36.62
C PRO A 762 -19.80 4.56 35.53
N PRO A 763 -19.56 5.38 34.49
CA PRO A 763 -18.68 5.00 33.37
C PRO A 763 -17.22 4.72 33.76
N ASP A 764 -16.76 5.26 34.90
CA ASP A 764 -15.42 5.06 35.45
C ASP A 764 -15.31 3.86 36.41
N GLY A 765 -16.44 3.24 36.78
CA GLY A 765 -16.45 1.96 37.52
C GLY A 765 -16.29 0.73 36.62
N ARG A 766 -16.45 0.90 35.30
CA ARG A 766 -16.36 -0.18 34.29
C ARG A 766 -14.90 -0.53 33.96
N PRO A 767 -14.61 -1.79 33.58
CA PRO A 767 -13.27 -2.18 33.16
C PRO A 767 -12.84 -1.49 31.86
N SER A 768 -11.53 -1.40 31.64
CA SER A 768 -11.01 -1.24 30.27
C SER A 768 -11.04 -2.58 29.53
N ALA A 769 -11.10 -2.55 28.20
CA ALA A 769 -11.01 -3.78 27.41
C ALA A 769 -9.68 -4.54 27.65
N HIS A 770 -8.60 -3.83 27.99
CA HIS A 770 -7.34 -4.45 28.42
C HIS A 770 -7.51 -5.23 29.73
N ALA A 771 -8.20 -4.66 30.73
CA ALA A 771 -8.44 -5.33 32.00
C ALA A 771 -9.27 -6.61 31.84
N LEU A 772 -10.27 -6.62 30.94
CA LEU A 772 -11.00 -7.84 30.60
C LEU A 772 -10.09 -8.92 29.98
N VAL A 773 -9.16 -8.53 29.09
CA VAL A 773 -8.16 -9.46 28.54
C VAL A 773 -7.23 -9.99 29.63
N GLU A 774 -6.80 -9.16 30.59
CA GLU A 774 -5.98 -9.62 31.71
C GLU A 774 -6.73 -10.57 32.65
N GLU A 775 -7.99 -10.28 33.03
CA GLU A 775 -8.80 -11.24 33.80
C GLU A 775 -8.95 -12.57 33.06
N SER A 776 -9.23 -12.54 31.75
CA SER A 776 -9.37 -13.76 30.92
C SER A 776 -8.14 -14.67 30.92
N ARG A 777 -6.96 -14.13 31.26
CA ARG A 777 -5.69 -14.84 31.34
C ARG A 777 -5.39 -15.43 32.72
N LYS A 778 -5.95 -14.90 33.81
CA LYS A 778 -5.49 -15.22 35.19
C LYS A 778 -5.77 -16.64 35.64
N ARG A 779 -6.96 -17.18 35.33
CA ARG A 779 -7.42 -18.50 35.83
C ARG A 779 -7.53 -19.54 34.73
N HIS A 780 -8.00 -19.12 33.56
CA HIS A 780 -8.30 -20.03 32.44
C HIS A 780 -7.81 -19.48 31.08
N PRO A 781 -6.49 -19.21 30.90
CA PRO A 781 -5.92 -18.47 29.77
C PRO A 781 -6.23 -19.04 28.37
N TRP A 782 -6.66 -20.29 28.28
CA TRP A 782 -6.94 -21.00 27.02
C TRP A 782 -8.42 -21.35 26.82
N LYS A 783 -9.33 -20.83 27.66
CA LYS A 783 -10.79 -21.14 27.60
C LYS A 783 -11.64 -20.00 27.04
N PHE A 784 -11.20 -18.75 27.15
CA PHE A 784 -11.95 -17.58 26.68
C PHE A 784 -11.49 -17.01 25.34
N CYS A 785 -10.49 -17.60 24.67
CA CYS A 785 -9.92 -17.09 23.42
C CYS A 785 -9.82 -18.19 22.36
N CYS A 786 -9.93 -17.88 21.07
CA CYS A 786 -9.70 -18.83 19.97
C CYS A 786 -8.20 -19.19 19.85
N ALA A 787 -7.87 -20.31 19.19
CA ALA A 787 -6.49 -20.80 19.06
C ALA A 787 -5.49 -19.76 18.50
N GLU A 788 -5.93 -18.87 17.61
CA GLU A 788 -5.08 -17.80 17.03
C GLU A 788 -4.67 -16.77 18.09
N CYS A 789 -5.63 -16.27 18.89
CA CYS A 789 -5.35 -15.41 20.04
C CYS A 789 -4.37 -16.06 21.04
N GLN A 790 -4.49 -17.38 21.24
CA GLN A 790 -3.64 -18.14 22.16
C GLN A 790 -2.18 -18.23 21.66
N GLN A 791 -1.99 -18.39 20.35
CA GLN A 791 -0.65 -18.40 19.73
C GLN A 791 0.01 -17.01 19.78
N GLU A 792 -0.75 -15.92 19.62
CA GLU A 792 -0.22 -14.56 19.78
C GLU A 792 0.29 -14.30 21.21
N ASP A 793 -0.43 -14.77 22.22
CA ASP A 793 -0.04 -14.63 23.63
C ASP A 793 1.21 -15.44 23.96
N SER A 794 1.30 -16.67 23.45
CA SER A 794 2.44 -17.56 23.67
C SER A 794 3.76 -16.93 23.18
N LYS A 795 3.72 -16.16 22.07
CA LYS A 795 4.89 -15.43 21.53
C LYS A 795 5.30 -14.19 22.33
N ARG A 796 4.48 -13.72 23.28
CA ARG A 796 4.79 -12.57 24.15
C ARG A 796 5.33 -12.96 25.53
N ILE A 797 5.37 -14.24 25.87
CA ILE A 797 5.68 -14.74 27.23
C ILE A 797 7.14 -15.22 27.36
N GLU A 798 7.96 -15.20 26.29
CA GLU A 798 9.41 -15.39 26.42
C GLU A 798 10.04 -14.26 27.28
N PRO A 799 10.73 -14.57 28.38
CA PRO A 799 11.23 -13.55 29.30
C PRO A 799 12.45 -12.84 28.72
N GLN A 800 12.37 -11.51 28.64
CA GLN A 800 13.52 -10.63 28.39
C GLN A 800 14.48 -10.60 29.59
N THR A 801 15.23 -11.70 29.81
CA THR A 801 16.24 -11.78 30.87
C THR A 801 17.57 -12.30 30.34
N LYS A 802 18.38 -11.39 29.78
CA LYS A 802 19.80 -11.20 30.15
C LYS A 802 20.40 -9.98 29.42
N VAL A 803 20.42 -8.85 30.10
CA VAL A 803 21.43 -7.81 29.86
C VAL A 803 22.68 -8.22 30.64
N GLU A 804 23.59 -8.96 30.00
CA GLU A 804 24.93 -9.17 30.53
C GLU A 804 25.90 -8.19 29.86
N ALA A 805 26.49 -7.32 30.68
CA ALA A 805 27.34 -6.23 30.23
C ALA A 805 28.67 -6.76 29.68
N THR A 806 28.83 -6.73 28.36
CA THR A 806 30.14 -6.84 27.71
C THR A 806 30.77 -5.45 27.57
N ARG A 807 31.64 -5.10 28.53
CA ARG A 807 32.63 -4.03 28.32
C ARG A 807 33.46 -4.39 27.09
N GLY A 808 33.65 -3.42 26.18
CA GLY A 808 34.30 -3.67 24.90
C GLY A 808 35.80 -3.92 24.98
N SER A 809 36.33 -4.55 23.94
CA SER A 809 37.76 -4.58 23.62
C SER A 809 37.97 -4.03 22.21
N VAL A 810 38.28 -2.73 22.13
CA VAL A 810 38.73 -2.08 20.89
C VAL A 810 40.19 -2.47 20.63
N TYR A 811 40.52 -2.83 19.39
CA TYR A 811 41.91 -2.99 18.96
C TYR A 811 42.62 -1.62 18.93
N PRO A 812 43.73 -1.40 19.65
CA PRO A 812 44.44 -0.14 19.61
C PRO A 812 45.36 -0.06 18.38
N VAL A 813 45.12 0.93 17.51
CA VAL A 813 46.14 1.44 16.60
C VAL A 813 47.07 2.33 17.43
N GLY A 814 48.37 2.04 17.42
CA GLY A 814 49.32 2.69 18.32
C GLY A 814 49.79 4.07 17.87
N ASN A 815 50.26 4.88 18.82
CA ASN A 815 51.45 5.71 18.66
C ASN A 815 51.96 6.25 20.00
N GLY A 816 53.29 6.28 20.14
CA GLY A 816 54.01 7.40 20.75
C GLY A 816 54.02 7.60 22.27
N ASN A 817 55.14 7.17 22.87
CA ASN A 817 55.92 7.88 23.90
C ASN A 817 55.60 7.77 25.41
N GLU A 818 56.69 7.46 26.13
CA GLU A 818 57.09 7.91 27.48
C GLU A 818 56.64 7.13 28.76
N ILE A 819 57.57 6.27 29.17
CA ILE A 819 57.96 5.70 30.49
C ILE A 819 58.22 6.86 31.52
N PRO A 820 58.09 6.76 32.88
CA PRO A 820 58.48 5.61 33.75
C PRO A 820 57.64 5.23 35.02
N GLN A 821 57.84 3.96 35.45
CA GLN A 821 57.98 3.46 36.86
C GLN A 821 56.73 3.55 37.81
N HIS A 822 56.48 2.65 38.78
CA HIS A 822 57.32 1.76 39.60
C HIS A 822 56.54 0.54 40.18
N ARG A 823 57.25 -0.56 40.50
CA ARG A 823 57.05 -1.59 41.59
C ARG A 823 55.63 -2.17 41.82
N GLY A 824 55.39 -3.49 41.73
CA GLY A 824 55.77 -4.54 42.71
C GLY A 824 54.59 -4.82 43.68
N LEU A 825 54.27 -6.00 44.22
CA LEU A 825 54.84 -7.35 44.35
C LEU A 825 53.69 -8.39 44.18
N ALA A 826 53.83 -9.52 43.48
CA ALA A 826 54.36 -10.84 43.90
C ALA A 826 53.43 -11.77 44.72
N SER A 827 53.20 -12.99 44.18
CA SER A 827 52.83 -14.25 44.87
C SER A 827 51.40 -14.34 45.48
N GLN A 828 50.75 -15.52 45.58
CA GLN A 828 51.28 -16.88 45.71
C GLN A 828 50.59 -17.93 44.82
N THR A 829 51.34 -19.01 44.55
CA THR A 829 50.95 -20.22 43.82
C THR A 829 50.74 -21.41 44.76
N HIS A 830 49.87 -22.35 44.42
CA HIS A 830 50.02 -23.75 44.83
C HIS A 830 49.92 -24.71 43.62
N THR A 831 50.71 -25.78 43.70
CA THR A 831 51.12 -26.76 42.66
C THR A 831 50.13 -27.94 42.53
N VAL A 832 49.81 -28.49 41.34
CA VAL A 832 50.58 -29.43 40.45
C VAL A 832 50.87 -30.76 41.17
N PRO A 833 50.53 -31.98 40.65
CA PRO A 833 50.91 -32.62 39.34
C PRO A 833 49.75 -33.41 38.62
N LEU A 834 49.84 -34.21 37.52
CA LEU A 834 50.70 -34.37 36.30
C LEU A 834 50.06 -35.41 35.29
N ILE A 835 50.33 -35.30 33.96
CA ILE A 835 50.42 -36.36 32.89
C ILE A 835 49.12 -37.09 32.39
N PRO A 836 48.98 -37.47 31.09
CA PRO A 836 49.76 -37.18 29.87
C PRO A 836 48.99 -36.47 28.72
N GLU A 837 49.73 -35.86 27.77
CA GLU A 837 49.26 -35.70 26.37
C GLU A 837 49.40 -37.02 25.59
N PRO A 838 48.65 -37.19 24.49
CA PRO A 838 49.38 -37.14 23.22
C PRO A 838 48.67 -36.33 22.12
N ALA A 839 49.48 -35.75 21.24
CA ALA A 839 49.03 -35.10 20.03
C ALA A 839 48.47 -36.09 18.99
N LEU A 840 47.50 -35.63 18.19
CA LEU A 840 47.40 -35.83 16.72
C LEU A 840 46.11 -35.14 16.23
N GLY A 841 46.23 -34.20 15.29
CA GLY A 841 45.08 -33.50 14.71
C GLY A 841 44.55 -34.17 13.45
N PHE A 842 43.33 -33.82 13.05
CA PHE A 842 42.85 -34.02 11.69
C PHE A 842 41.94 -32.87 11.24
N ASN A 843 42.19 -32.38 10.02
CA ASN A 843 41.17 -31.68 9.24
C ASN A 843 39.96 -32.61 9.06
N ASN A 844 38.73 -32.06 9.10
CA ASN A 844 37.80 -32.10 7.96
C ASN A 844 36.45 -31.49 8.35
N ASN A 845 36.02 -30.46 7.59
CA ASN A 845 34.59 -30.16 7.48
C ASN A 845 33.90 -31.37 6.81
N PRO A 846 32.67 -31.75 7.20
CA PRO A 846 31.85 -32.65 6.42
C PRO A 846 31.42 -31.94 5.14
N VAL A 847 32.21 -32.10 4.07
CA VAL A 847 31.77 -31.80 2.71
C VAL A 847 30.67 -32.79 2.37
N VAL A 848 29.42 -32.34 2.37
CA VAL A 848 28.30 -33.12 1.80
C VAL A 848 28.56 -33.21 0.29
N PRO A 849 28.74 -34.41 -0.29
CA PRO A 849 29.01 -34.53 -1.71
C PRO A 849 27.73 -34.29 -2.49
N THR A 850 27.62 -33.12 -3.14
CA THR A 850 26.57 -32.85 -4.12
C THR A 850 26.80 -33.70 -5.37
N ARG A 851 26.29 -34.94 -5.36
CA ARG A 851 26.21 -35.77 -6.56
C ARG A 851 25.08 -35.22 -7.43
N SER A 852 25.42 -34.69 -8.60
CA SER A 852 24.42 -34.32 -9.60
C SER A 852 23.82 -35.59 -10.21
N PHE A 853 22.59 -35.91 -9.85
CA PHE A 853 21.82 -36.94 -10.53
C PHE A 853 21.42 -36.44 -11.92
N SER A 854 21.54 -37.30 -12.94
CA SER A 854 20.90 -37.04 -14.23
C SER A 854 19.37 -37.17 -14.10
N TRP A 855 18.63 -36.59 -15.04
CA TRP A 855 17.16 -36.72 -15.04
C TRP A 855 16.74 -38.19 -15.28
N GLU A 856 17.51 -38.92 -16.07
CA GLU A 856 17.32 -40.36 -16.30
C GLU A 856 17.58 -41.20 -15.04
N GLU A 857 18.61 -40.87 -14.24
CA GLU A 857 18.88 -41.54 -12.96
C GLU A 857 17.75 -41.30 -11.95
N TYR A 858 17.28 -40.06 -11.82
CA TYR A 858 16.14 -39.72 -10.96
C TYR A 858 14.85 -40.43 -11.39
N GLN A 859 14.59 -40.49 -12.70
CA GLN A 859 13.41 -41.17 -13.24
C GLN A 859 13.48 -42.70 -13.04
N ALA A 860 14.67 -43.30 -13.11
CA ALA A 860 14.88 -44.73 -12.84
C ALA A 860 14.63 -45.07 -11.36
N ASP A 861 15.17 -44.30 -10.42
CA ASP A 861 14.99 -44.53 -8.97
C ASP A 861 13.51 -44.39 -8.55
N VAL A 862 12.80 -43.39 -9.09
CA VAL A 862 11.35 -43.19 -8.82
C VAL A 862 10.52 -44.35 -9.38
N CYS A 863 10.85 -44.84 -10.58
CA CYS A 863 10.20 -46.00 -11.17
C CYS A 863 10.43 -47.29 -10.38
N ALA A 864 11.65 -47.48 -9.84
CA ALA A 864 12.01 -48.64 -9.03
C ALA A 864 11.34 -48.65 -7.64
N GLU A 865 11.14 -47.49 -6.99
CA GLU A 865 10.39 -47.43 -5.72
C GLU A 865 8.88 -47.61 -5.88
N MET A 866 8.32 -47.23 -7.03
CA MET A 866 6.87 -47.28 -7.27
C MET A 866 6.40 -48.49 -8.10
N ASP A 867 7.34 -49.34 -8.55
CA ASP A 867 7.11 -50.49 -9.44
C ASP A 867 6.37 -50.11 -10.74
N LEU A 868 6.79 -49.00 -11.35
CA LEU A 868 6.15 -48.37 -12.52
C LEU A 868 7.08 -48.34 -13.74
N ALA A 869 6.54 -48.62 -14.93
CA ALA A 869 7.28 -48.48 -16.19
C ALA A 869 7.63 -47.00 -16.48
N PRO A 870 8.87 -46.67 -16.94
CA PRO A 870 9.34 -45.28 -17.13
C PRO A 870 8.46 -44.36 -17.97
N GLU A 871 7.70 -44.94 -18.90
CA GLU A 871 6.82 -44.23 -19.84
C GLU A 871 5.55 -43.67 -19.17
N SER A 872 5.15 -44.23 -18.02
CA SER A 872 3.91 -43.86 -17.30
C SER A 872 3.97 -42.54 -16.53
N LEU A 873 5.16 -41.98 -16.29
CA LEU A 873 5.34 -40.73 -15.54
C LEU A 873 4.94 -39.44 -16.30
N ARG A 874 4.57 -39.55 -17.59
CA ARG A 874 4.23 -38.37 -18.42
C ARG A 874 2.82 -37.81 -18.18
N GLU A 875 1.95 -38.50 -17.46
CA GLU A 875 0.58 -38.05 -17.18
C GLU A 875 0.30 -37.85 -15.69
N GLY A 876 0.34 -36.58 -15.24
CA GLY A 876 -0.32 -36.13 -14.02
C GLY A 876 0.58 -35.57 -12.91
N HIS A 877 0.37 -34.30 -12.55
CA HIS A 877 1.06 -33.60 -11.45
C HIS A 877 1.04 -34.36 -10.10
N ARG A 878 0.04 -35.20 -9.84
CA ARG A 878 -0.07 -35.99 -8.60
C ARG A 878 1.04 -37.05 -8.45
N ALA A 879 1.60 -37.57 -9.54
CA ALA A 879 2.72 -38.51 -9.48
C ALA A 879 4.02 -37.80 -9.03
N VAL A 880 4.32 -36.65 -9.64
CA VAL A 880 5.49 -35.82 -9.33
C VAL A 880 5.47 -35.34 -7.87
N ILE A 881 4.31 -34.93 -7.34
CA ILE A 881 4.18 -34.51 -5.93
C ILE A 881 4.46 -35.69 -4.98
N ARG A 882 3.93 -36.88 -5.26
CA ARG A 882 4.18 -38.09 -4.43
C ARG A 882 5.65 -38.53 -4.48
N ALA A 883 6.29 -38.47 -5.65
CA ALA A 883 7.71 -38.78 -5.81
C ALA A 883 8.60 -37.81 -5.02
N SER A 884 8.36 -36.50 -5.13
CA SER A 884 9.08 -35.47 -4.36
C SER A 884 8.94 -35.68 -2.84
N TYR A 885 7.76 -36.09 -2.37
CA TYR A 885 7.49 -36.38 -0.96
C TYR A 885 8.25 -37.62 -0.47
N ALA A 886 8.32 -38.69 -1.26
CA ALA A 886 9.08 -39.89 -0.93
C ALA A 886 10.58 -39.61 -0.79
N VAL A 887 11.15 -38.84 -1.73
CA VAL A 887 12.56 -38.44 -1.72
C VAL A 887 12.88 -37.54 -0.51
N HIS A 888 12.04 -36.54 -0.21
CA HIS A 888 12.23 -35.69 0.98
C HIS A 888 12.12 -36.49 2.28
N ARG A 889 11.14 -37.40 2.40
CA ARG A 889 10.98 -38.27 3.57
C ARG A 889 12.20 -39.17 3.78
N ARG A 890 12.78 -39.74 2.72
CA ARG A 890 14.04 -40.51 2.82
C ARG A 890 15.21 -39.66 3.32
N ALA A 891 15.36 -38.44 2.82
CA ALA A 891 16.44 -37.53 3.24
C ALA A 891 16.31 -37.14 4.72
N LEU A 892 15.09 -36.86 5.21
CA LEU A 892 14.83 -36.52 6.62
C LEU A 892 15.08 -37.72 7.55
N LEU A 893 14.61 -38.91 7.20
CA LEU A 893 14.86 -40.14 7.97
C LEU A 893 16.36 -40.49 8.01
N ALA A 894 17.09 -40.31 6.90
CA ALA A 894 18.55 -40.51 6.84
C ALA A 894 19.33 -39.47 7.68
N ALA A 895 18.75 -38.28 7.92
CA ALA A 895 19.27 -37.26 8.82
C ALA A 895 18.87 -37.45 10.30
N GLY A 896 18.14 -38.52 10.63
CA GLY A 896 17.79 -38.90 12.00
C GLY A 896 16.48 -38.30 12.56
N PHE A 897 15.65 -37.66 11.72
CA PHE A 897 14.33 -37.18 12.13
C PHE A 897 13.31 -38.34 12.24
N THR A 898 12.26 -38.15 13.04
CA THR A 898 11.25 -39.20 13.28
C THR A 898 10.12 -39.18 12.24
N GLU A 899 9.36 -40.27 12.14
CA GLU A 899 8.25 -40.36 11.17
C GLU A 899 7.12 -39.33 11.38
N SER A 900 6.95 -38.81 12.60
CA SER A 900 6.01 -37.72 12.87
C SER A 900 6.50 -36.37 12.34
N ASP A 901 7.82 -36.13 12.34
CA ASP A 901 8.42 -34.88 11.87
C ASP A 901 8.43 -34.80 10.33
N ALA A 902 8.38 -35.96 9.68
CA ALA A 902 8.36 -36.10 8.22
C ALA A 902 6.94 -36.02 7.59
N ARG A 903 5.92 -35.56 8.34
CA ARG A 903 4.58 -35.23 7.82
C ARG A 903 4.25 -33.76 8.07
N PRO A 904 4.43 -32.93 7.04
CA PRO A 904 3.26 -32.30 6.41
C PRO A 904 3.17 -32.69 4.93
#